data_AF-A0A2D2AH35-F1
#
_entry.id   AF-A0A2D2AH35-F1
#
_cell.length_a   1.000
_cell.length_b   1.000
_cell.length_c   1.000
_cell.angle_alpha   90.00
_cell.angle_beta   90.00
_cell.angle_gamma   90.00
#
_symmetry.space_group_name_H-M   'P 1'
#
loop_
_entity.id
_entity.type
_entity.pdbx_description
1 polymer ?
#
loop_
_entity_poly.entity_id
_entity_poly.type
_entity_poly.pdbx_seq_one_letter_code
_entity_poly.pdbx_strand_id
1 'polypeptide(L)'
;MTPVAKGNAGSKGANQRSGSWAASAQRSALLLALVGSSALRGCLSFVPGACHREAFRGEGPVGRTEPRSVVRRRCPTSCGRTPPCPRGIGAGVALGAAGAFGDGERRDSAVGAEAGPGGEEGEGWVGGAEQQQQQKEEEEEEEVDVVVIGAGIGGLTCAALLAQYGLDVTVCESHTIPGGCAHSFERDGYKFDSGPSIFSGFTGPVPNPLKQVLNVLDEELPCIRYDGWGNLTPSGYFKFDLGPDSFRDDVLKRLGGPESARQFDTLLAECKPLMEAASALPSLSLRSDKWAAVTMLRFLPALLRVIPLADELNGPFRPKEPVTDSFLFNWLDLLAFSLSGLKAEGTSCAAMAYVLADLHREGAKLDYPVGGSGAIVEALVRGFKKHGGTLRLGTHVEQVLVEGEKAVGVRLRGKGGGSKGRRARTIRAKRAVVMNADRWAAAKLLPEGTIPEEKRQEAEDTPKTMSFMHLHLGIEGPLPPGTDPHYTVINRWNDTLGEQNMIAVSLPTLLDSSLAPPGHHIIHAYAAANEPYELWQGLDRRSPEYKALKEDRAKALWEAVERVVPDARKMAKTVLVGSPLTHERFNRRSYGTYGPAFEDGASAFPTPVDIPLENFYSCGDCVFPGVGVPAVAVSGANVANSCVGPLRHLRLVNRLQKDLKMLERESAG
;
A
#
# COMPACT_ATOMS: atom_id res chain seq x y z
N MET A 1 16.64 35.05 -38.12
CA MET A 1 17.97 35.66 -38.31
C MET A 1 18.37 36.29 -36.99
N THR A 2 19.44 35.79 -36.38
CA THR A 2 20.08 36.27 -35.12
C THR A 2 20.58 37.73 -35.23
N PRO A 3 20.98 38.45 -34.15
CA PRO A 3 21.21 38.00 -32.76
C PRO A 3 20.68 38.93 -31.63
N VAL A 4 20.73 38.36 -30.43
CA VAL A 4 20.48 38.93 -29.10
C VAL A 4 21.69 39.72 -28.58
N ALA A 5 21.45 40.82 -27.86
CA ALA A 5 22.47 41.61 -27.17
C ALA A 5 22.14 41.83 -25.68
N LYS A 6 23.11 41.41 -24.84
CA LYS A 6 23.65 42.05 -23.62
C LYS A 6 22.75 42.33 -22.40
N GLY A 7 23.21 41.83 -21.24
CA GLY A 7 23.56 42.75 -20.14
C GLY A 7 23.31 42.30 -18.68
N ASN A 8 24.37 41.79 -18.04
CA ASN A 8 24.81 41.97 -16.64
C ASN A 8 23.97 41.56 -15.41
N ALA A 9 24.44 40.47 -14.78
CA ALA A 9 25.12 40.40 -13.48
C ALA A 9 24.79 41.41 -12.35
N GLY A 10 24.36 40.85 -11.21
CA GLY A 10 24.39 41.46 -9.87
C GLY A 10 24.16 40.41 -8.78
N SER A 11 25.14 40.23 -7.91
CA SER A 11 25.27 39.18 -6.89
C SER A 11 24.38 39.37 -5.65
N LYS A 12 24.07 38.27 -4.94
CA LYS A 12 24.37 38.04 -3.52
C LYS A 12 23.75 36.71 -3.04
N GLY A 13 24.60 35.83 -2.52
CA GLY A 13 24.18 34.63 -1.81
C GLY A 13 23.70 34.94 -0.39
N ALA A 14 22.76 34.12 0.10
CA ALA A 14 22.53 33.86 1.51
C ALA A 14 21.64 32.61 1.67
N ASN A 15 22.03 31.73 2.60
CA ASN A 15 21.25 30.69 3.28
C ASN A 15 20.78 29.44 2.51
N GLN A 16 21.71 28.50 2.31
CA GLN A 16 21.43 27.07 2.45
C GLN A 16 21.67 26.67 3.92
N ARG A 17 20.66 26.81 4.79
CA ARG A 17 20.59 26.18 6.13
C ARG A 17 19.12 26.07 6.57
N SER A 18 18.35 25.19 5.95
CA SER A 18 16.98 24.88 6.39
C SER A 18 16.52 23.48 5.94
N GLY A 19 17.39 22.47 6.05
CA GLY A 19 17.05 21.05 5.78
C GLY A 19 17.27 20.10 6.96
N SER A 20 17.63 20.62 8.13
CA SER A 20 18.10 19.81 9.27
C SER A 20 17.05 19.56 10.37
N TRP A 21 15.84 20.11 10.27
CA TRP A 21 14.86 20.05 11.36
C TRP A 21 13.93 18.82 11.32
N ALA A 22 13.66 18.26 10.13
CA ALA A 22 12.78 17.08 10.00
C ALA A 22 13.44 15.78 10.48
N ALA A 23 14.70 15.53 10.13
CA ALA A 23 15.48 14.40 10.68
C ALA A 23 15.73 14.54 12.19
N SER A 24 15.77 15.78 12.69
CA SER A 24 15.84 16.08 14.13
C SER A 24 14.55 15.70 14.88
N ALA A 25 13.38 15.72 14.24
CA ALA A 25 12.11 15.38 14.88
C ALA A 25 11.98 13.87 15.18
N GLN A 26 12.47 12.99 14.30
CA GLN A 26 12.56 11.55 14.57
C GLN A 26 13.65 11.21 15.59
N ARG A 27 14.81 11.89 15.52
CA ARG A 27 15.83 11.84 16.58
C ARG A 27 15.26 12.28 17.93
N SER A 28 14.45 13.33 17.94
CA SER A 28 13.81 13.87 19.13
C SER A 28 12.71 12.95 19.65
N ALA A 29 11.95 12.25 18.82
CA ALA A 29 10.96 11.29 19.29
C ALA A 29 11.60 10.09 20.02
N LEU A 30 12.78 9.64 19.59
CA LEU A 30 13.54 8.57 20.25
C LEU A 30 14.40 9.08 21.44
N LEU A 31 14.93 10.31 21.38
CA LEU A 31 15.69 10.94 22.50
C LEU A 31 14.80 11.54 23.60
N LEU A 32 13.66 12.15 23.26
CA LEU A 32 12.64 12.60 24.24
C LEU A 32 11.99 11.41 24.94
N ALA A 33 12.03 10.22 24.32
CA ALA A 33 11.66 8.98 25.00
C ALA A 33 12.65 8.56 26.11
N LEU A 34 13.87 9.13 26.13
CA LEU A 34 14.95 8.69 27.01
C LEU A 34 15.50 9.77 27.95
N VAL A 35 15.23 11.06 27.74
CA VAL A 35 15.73 12.12 28.64
C VAL A 35 14.64 13.15 28.96
N GLY A 36 14.12 13.08 30.19
CA GLY A 36 13.32 14.14 30.81
C GLY A 36 14.19 15.11 31.62
N SER A 37 13.96 16.41 31.40
CA SER A 37 14.33 17.59 32.21
C SER A 37 15.79 18.11 32.23
N SER A 38 15.95 19.27 31.58
CA SER A 38 16.47 20.57 32.09
C SER A 38 17.91 20.74 32.62
N ALA A 39 18.62 21.64 31.91
CA ALA A 39 19.58 22.65 32.38
C ALA A 39 20.99 22.22 32.85
N LEU A 40 22.02 22.61 32.07
CA LEU A 40 23.14 23.52 32.48
C LEU A 40 24.34 23.47 31.52
N ARG A 41 24.80 24.67 31.12
CA ARG A 41 26.16 25.06 30.65
C ARG A 41 26.59 24.51 29.27
N GLY A 42 27.12 25.29 28.33
CA GLY A 42 27.85 26.56 28.42
C GLY A 42 29.24 26.38 27.82
N CYS A 43 29.48 27.06 26.69
CA CYS A 43 30.76 27.44 26.07
C CYS A 43 31.96 26.47 26.13
N LEU A 44 32.48 26.11 24.94
CA LEU A 44 33.86 26.43 24.56
C LEU A 44 34.13 26.17 23.06
N SER A 45 34.68 27.21 22.45
CA SER A 45 35.20 27.35 21.10
C SER A 45 36.41 26.45 20.83
N PHE A 46 36.63 26.02 19.59
CA PHE A 46 37.79 26.41 18.76
C PHE A 46 37.78 25.74 17.36
N VAL A 47 38.34 26.46 16.39
CA VAL A 47 38.43 26.18 14.94
C VAL A 47 39.86 25.66 14.57
N PRO A 48 40.30 25.48 13.31
CA PRO A 48 40.62 24.19 12.68
C PRO A 48 42.07 24.06 12.14
N GLY A 49 42.41 22.93 11.53
CA GLY A 49 43.56 22.77 10.61
C GLY A 49 43.41 21.45 9.85
N ALA A 50 43.11 21.43 8.54
CA ALA A 50 43.95 21.71 7.38
C ALA A 50 44.85 20.52 6.95
N CYS A 51 44.44 19.92 5.82
CA CYS A 51 45.24 19.52 4.66
C CYS A 51 46.39 18.50 4.81
N HIS A 52 46.32 17.39 4.06
CA HIS A 52 47.34 17.08 3.05
C HIS A 52 46.84 16.08 1.99
N ARG A 53 47.12 16.41 0.73
CA ARG A 53 47.09 15.54 -0.46
C ARG A 53 48.28 14.58 -0.42
N GLU A 54 48.16 13.42 -1.08
CA GLU A 54 49.12 13.06 -2.13
C GLU A 54 48.60 11.94 -3.06
N ALA A 55 49.08 12.00 -4.29
CA ALA A 55 48.70 11.21 -5.46
C ALA A 55 49.82 10.22 -5.84
N PHE A 56 49.54 9.32 -6.79
CA PHE A 56 50.39 8.78 -7.91
C PHE A 56 49.89 7.37 -8.28
N ARG A 57 49.28 7.17 -9.46
CA ARG A 57 49.85 6.72 -10.76
C ARG A 57 50.48 5.32 -10.76
N GLY A 58 50.05 4.46 -11.70
CA GLY A 58 50.79 3.26 -12.10
C GLY A 58 50.03 2.35 -13.08
N GLU A 59 50.60 2.17 -14.27
CA GLU A 59 50.14 1.50 -15.49
C GLU A 59 49.98 -0.05 -15.42
N GLY A 60 49.37 -0.66 -16.48
CA GLY A 60 49.00 -2.09 -16.64
C GLY A 60 50.16 -3.09 -16.88
N PRO A 61 50.10 -4.10 -17.80
CA PRO A 61 48.99 -4.66 -18.60
C PRO A 61 48.94 -6.24 -18.71
N VAL A 62 47.87 -6.75 -19.35
CA VAL A 62 47.76 -7.94 -20.27
C VAL A 62 48.20 -9.36 -19.86
N GLY A 63 47.29 -10.33 -20.07
CA GLY A 63 47.61 -11.74 -20.32
C GLY A 63 46.40 -12.57 -20.77
N ARG A 64 46.33 -12.92 -22.07
CA ARG A 64 45.36 -13.86 -22.68
C ARG A 64 45.77 -15.31 -22.42
N THR A 65 44.82 -16.23 -22.30
CA THR A 65 44.87 -17.58 -22.91
C THR A 65 43.48 -18.25 -22.91
N GLU A 66 43.16 -18.86 -24.03
CA GLU A 66 41.99 -19.71 -24.38
C GLU A 66 42.56 -21.13 -24.70
N PRO A 67 41.78 -22.18 -25.10
CA PRO A 67 40.40 -22.57 -24.80
C PRO A 67 40.22 -24.13 -24.63
N ARG A 68 38.95 -24.56 -24.57
CA ARG A 68 38.37 -25.90 -24.92
C ARG A 68 38.28 -26.98 -23.82
N SER A 69 37.06 -27.44 -23.54
CA SER A 69 36.54 -28.68 -24.15
C SER A 69 35.06 -28.94 -23.86
N VAL A 70 34.43 -29.56 -24.85
CA VAL A 70 33.03 -29.96 -24.99
C VAL A 70 32.86 -31.39 -24.48
N VAL A 71 31.84 -31.66 -23.66
CA VAL A 71 31.23 -33.01 -23.57
C VAL A 71 29.71 -32.90 -23.49
N ARG A 72 29.06 -33.70 -24.33
CA ARG A 72 27.63 -33.79 -24.63
C ARG A 72 27.02 -35.04 -23.98
N ARG A 73 25.76 -34.92 -23.53
CA ARG A 73 24.70 -35.97 -23.43
C ARG A 73 24.94 -37.04 -22.34
N ARG A 74 23.94 -37.51 -21.58
CA ARG A 74 22.65 -38.11 -21.99
C ARG A 74 21.63 -38.16 -20.84
N CYS A 75 20.36 -38.04 -21.22
CA CYS A 75 19.17 -38.51 -20.50
C CYS A 75 19.05 -40.05 -20.58
N PRO A 76 18.27 -40.70 -19.70
CA PRO A 76 17.19 -41.52 -20.24
C PRO A 76 15.85 -41.38 -19.51
N THR A 77 14.82 -41.42 -20.35
CA THR A 77 13.40 -41.69 -20.13
C THR A 77 13.10 -42.96 -19.31
N SER A 78 12.00 -42.95 -18.55
CA SER A 78 11.09 -44.10 -18.50
C SER A 78 9.64 -43.66 -18.23
N CYS A 79 8.75 -44.11 -19.11
CA CYS A 79 7.29 -44.07 -19.01
C CYS A 79 6.77 -45.26 -18.20
N GLY A 80 5.61 -45.15 -17.56
CA GLY A 80 4.81 -46.34 -17.23
C GLY A 80 3.65 -46.20 -16.25
N ARG A 81 2.43 -46.04 -16.81
CA ARG A 81 1.16 -46.72 -16.46
C ARG A 81 0.38 -46.36 -15.17
N THR A 82 -0.82 -45.82 -15.40
CA THR A 82 -2.09 -45.97 -14.64
C THR A 82 -2.61 -47.43 -14.68
N PRO A 83 -3.48 -47.94 -13.76
CA PRO A 83 -4.93 -47.59 -13.59
C PRO A 83 -5.49 -47.87 -12.15
N PRO A 84 -6.81 -48.12 -11.90
CA PRO A 84 -8.04 -47.35 -12.19
C PRO A 84 -8.84 -46.95 -10.91
N CYS A 85 -9.84 -46.10 -11.12
CA CYS A 85 -10.89 -45.69 -10.17
C CYS A 85 -12.03 -46.74 -10.06
N PRO A 86 -12.73 -46.84 -8.91
CA PRO A 86 -14.08 -47.37 -8.86
C PRO A 86 -15.15 -46.30 -8.55
N ARG A 87 -16.21 -46.32 -9.37
CA ARG A 87 -17.59 -45.86 -9.08
C ARG A 87 -18.07 -46.48 -7.76
N GLY A 88 -18.96 -45.95 -6.94
CA GLY A 88 -19.93 -44.85 -6.98
C GLY A 88 -20.98 -45.14 -5.88
N ILE A 89 -21.76 -44.16 -5.44
CA ILE A 89 -23.12 -44.28 -4.85
C ILE A 89 -23.72 -42.88 -4.89
N GLY A 90 -24.96 -42.77 -5.38
CA GLY A 90 -25.70 -41.52 -5.50
C GLY A 90 -26.81 -41.36 -4.48
N ALA A 91 -27.29 -40.12 -4.38
CA ALA A 91 -28.62 -39.62 -3.98
C ALA A 91 -28.44 -38.10 -3.80
N GLY A 92 -29.30 -37.17 -4.19
CA GLY A 92 -30.63 -37.16 -4.76
C GLY A 92 -31.17 -35.73 -4.60
N VAL A 93 -31.50 -35.10 -5.74
CA VAL A 93 -32.58 -34.12 -6.00
C VAL A 93 -32.91 -33.05 -4.94
N ALA A 94 -32.79 -31.77 -5.33
CA ALA A 94 -33.82 -30.74 -5.12
C ALA A 94 -33.75 -29.66 -6.22
N LEU A 95 -34.84 -29.58 -7.01
CA LEU A 95 -35.14 -28.57 -8.03
C LEU A 95 -35.70 -27.29 -7.39
N GLY A 96 -35.35 -26.14 -7.96
CA GLY A 96 -36.01 -24.85 -7.69
C GLY A 96 -35.74 -23.85 -8.81
N ALA A 97 -36.76 -23.62 -9.65
CA ALA A 97 -36.85 -22.75 -10.83
C ALA A 97 -36.40 -21.29 -10.58
N ALA A 98 -35.60 -20.67 -11.46
CA ALA A 98 -35.97 -19.94 -12.69
C ALA A 98 -36.85 -18.69 -12.46
N GLY A 99 -36.32 -17.52 -12.84
CA GLY A 99 -37.03 -16.25 -12.88
C GLY A 99 -36.24 -15.22 -13.68
N ALA A 100 -36.37 -15.27 -15.01
CA ALA A 100 -35.94 -14.21 -15.92
C ALA A 100 -36.93 -13.04 -15.85
N PHE A 101 -36.44 -11.79 -15.86
CA PHE A 101 -37.26 -10.62 -16.18
C PHE A 101 -36.50 -9.76 -17.18
N GLY A 102 -37.14 -9.58 -18.34
CA GLY A 102 -36.64 -8.87 -19.49
C GLY A 102 -36.97 -7.38 -19.50
N ASP A 103 -36.39 -6.76 -20.52
CA ASP A 103 -36.51 -5.37 -20.94
C ASP A 103 -37.96 -4.90 -21.15
N GLY A 104 -38.18 -3.61 -20.86
CA GLY A 104 -39.43 -2.92 -21.15
C GLY A 104 -39.17 -1.44 -21.46
N GLU A 105 -39.16 -1.11 -22.75
CA GLU A 105 -39.18 0.23 -23.32
C GLU A 105 -40.40 1.04 -22.82
N ARG A 106 -40.18 2.33 -22.49
CA ARG A 106 -41.26 3.29 -22.25
C ARG A 106 -41.72 3.92 -23.56
N ARG A 107 -43.02 3.85 -23.83
CA ARG A 107 -43.73 4.70 -24.78
C ARG A 107 -44.48 5.80 -24.05
N ASP A 108 -44.42 6.99 -24.64
CA ASP A 108 -45.20 8.17 -24.32
C ASP A 108 -46.70 7.97 -24.50
N SER A 109 -47.48 8.65 -23.67
CA SER A 109 -48.82 9.11 -24.04
C SER A 109 -49.20 10.33 -23.19
N ALA A 110 -49.26 11.48 -23.85
CA ALA A 110 -49.94 12.69 -23.41
C ALA A 110 -51.37 12.68 -23.96
N VAL A 111 -52.36 13.06 -23.14
CA VAL A 111 -53.68 13.72 -23.40
C VAL A 111 -54.31 13.86 -22.00
N GLY A 112 -54.97 14.92 -21.55
CA GLY A 112 -55.50 16.15 -22.11
C GLY A 112 -56.33 16.81 -21.00
N ALA A 113 -56.42 18.13 -21.03
CA ALA A 113 -57.08 18.97 -20.03
C ALA A 113 -58.61 18.98 -20.17
N GLU A 114 -59.32 19.20 -19.06
CA GLU A 114 -60.64 19.85 -19.06
C GLU A 114 -60.78 20.79 -17.85
N ALA A 115 -61.41 21.94 -18.11
CA ALA A 115 -61.67 23.04 -17.20
C ALA A 115 -63.17 23.17 -16.92
N GLY A 116 -63.53 23.72 -15.76
CA GLY A 116 -64.90 24.16 -15.44
C GLY A 116 -65.01 24.80 -14.04
N PRO A 117 -65.97 25.71 -13.80
CA PRO A 117 -65.68 27.04 -13.23
C PRO A 117 -66.52 27.47 -12.00
N GLY A 118 -66.24 28.67 -11.48
CA GLY A 118 -67.10 29.48 -10.57
C GLY A 118 -66.61 29.48 -9.11
N GLY A 119 -66.64 30.56 -8.33
CA GLY A 119 -67.20 31.91 -8.45
C GLY A 119 -66.71 32.77 -7.26
N GLU A 120 -67.12 34.02 -7.25
CA GLU A 120 -66.59 35.18 -6.52
C GLU A 120 -66.84 35.27 -5.00
N GLU A 121 -66.12 36.23 -4.40
CA GLU A 121 -66.47 37.12 -3.26
C GLU A 121 -65.64 36.99 -1.96
N GLY A 122 -65.09 38.15 -1.53
CA GLY A 122 -64.65 38.38 -0.15
C GLY A 122 -63.44 39.30 0.00
N GLU A 123 -63.63 40.61 -0.15
CA GLU A 123 -62.67 41.62 0.30
C GLU A 123 -62.54 41.64 1.83
N GLY A 124 -61.30 41.81 2.34
CA GLY A 124 -60.99 42.05 3.75
C GLY A 124 -59.57 42.58 3.92
N TRP A 125 -59.47 43.85 4.29
CA TRP A 125 -58.27 44.69 4.27
C TRP A 125 -57.42 44.54 5.57
N VAL A 126 -56.12 44.84 5.43
CA VAL A 126 -55.12 45.30 6.44
C VAL A 126 -54.40 44.29 7.35
N GLY A 127 -53.08 44.24 7.17
CA GLY A 127 -52.16 44.55 8.28
C GLY A 127 -51.27 43.42 8.80
N GLY A 128 -50.00 43.47 8.37
CA GLY A 128 -48.84 43.28 9.26
C GLY A 128 -48.67 41.94 9.96
N ALA A 129 -47.74 41.12 9.48
CA ALA A 129 -46.55 40.74 10.24
C ALA A 129 -45.71 39.79 9.38
N GLU A 130 -44.49 40.22 9.09
CA GLU A 130 -43.40 39.36 8.65
C GLU A 130 -43.22 38.20 9.64
N GLN A 131 -43.72 37.02 9.29
CA GLN A 131 -43.18 35.79 9.84
C GLN A 131 -42.01 35.38 8.97
N GLN A 132 -40.82 35.84 9.36
CA GLN A 132 -39.56 35.18 9.03
C GLN A 132 -39.64 33.74 9.56
N GLN A 133 -40.16 32.82 8.75
CA GLN A 133 -39.87 31.41 8.90
C GLN A 133 -38.40 31.21 8.49
N GLN A 134 -37.51 31.41 9.45
CA GLN A 134 -36.24 30.70 9.48
C GLN A 134 -36.56 29.20 9.46
N GLN A 135 -36.61 28.62 8.26
CA GLN A 135 -36.37 27.21 8.08
C GLN A 135 -34.93 26.97 8.53
N LYS A 136 -34.79 26.69 9.82
CA LYS A 136 -33.60 26.06 10.39
C LYS A 136 -33.52 24.72 9.66
N GLU A 137 -32.67 24.63 8.65
CA GLU A 137 -32.31 23.35 8.06
C GLU A 137 -31.81 22.50 9.23
N GLU A 138 -32.60 21.52 9.66
CA GLU A 138 -32.16 20.54 10.66
C GLU A 138 -31.00 19.77 10.02
N GLU A 139 -29.78 20.22 10.28
CA GLU A 139 -28.57 19.44 10.04
C GLU A 139 -28.70 18.19 10.92
N GLU A 140 -28.76 17.01 10.29
CA GLU A 140 -28.60 15.76 11.02
C GLU A 140 -27.17 15.71 11.54
N GLU A 141 -27.01 16.07 12.81
CA GLU A 141 -25.75 16.09 13.53
C GLU A 141 -25.64 14.80 14.35
N GLU A 142 -24.67 13.96 13.98
CA GLU A 142 -24.29 12.76 14.71
C GLU A 142 -23.00 13.00 15.47
N GLU A 143 -22.83 12.35 16.63
CA GLU A 143 -21.63 12.52 17.45
C GLU A 143 -21.04 11.16 17.83
N VAL A 144 -19.75 10.97 17.56
CA VAL A 144 -18.98 9.75 17.85
C VAL A 144 -17.69 10.07 18.61
N ASP A 145 -16.97 9.08 19.12
CA ASP A 145 -15.65 9.32 19.71
C ASP A 145 -14.60 9.63 18.64
N VAL A 146 -14.56 8.82 17.57
CA VAL A 146 -13.60 8.96 16.47
C VAL A 146 -14.29 8.78 15.12
N VAL A 147 -13.99 9.66 14.17
CA VAL A 147 -14.39 9.50 12.77
C VAL A 147 -13.15 9.25 11.90
N VAL A 148 -13.21 8.21 11.07
CA VAL A 148 -12.13 7.82 10.15
C VAL A 148 -12.55 8.10 8.71
N ILE A 149 -11.71 8.80 7.96
CA ILE A 149 -11.91 9.17 6.56
C ILE A 149 -11.16 8.15 5.68
N GLY A 150 -11.92 7.26 5.04
CA GLY A 150 -11.41 6.21 4.15
C GLY A 150 -11.26 4.85 4.82
N ALA A 151 -11.74 3.80 4.14
CA ALA A 151 -11.70 2.41 4.58
C ALA A 151 -10.59 1.61 3.88
N GLY A 152 -9.42 2.20 3.68
CA GLY A 152 -8.21 1.44 3.33
C GLY A 152 -7.67 0.65 4.52
N ILE A 153 -6.65 -0.20 4.32
CA ILE A 153 -6.09 -1.06 5.38
C ILE A 153 -5.67 -0.25 6.62
N GLY A 154 -5.07 0.93 6.46
CA GLY A 154 -4.62 1.78 7.58
C GLY A 154 -5.81 2.31 8.39
N GLY A 155 -6.80 2.87 7.70
CA GLY A 155 -8.04 3.37 8.30
C GLY A 155 -8.86 2.27 8.99
N LEU A 156 -9.00 1.10 8.35
CA LEU A 156 -9.70 -0.05 8.93
C LEU A 156 -8.95 -0.64 10.13
N THR A 157 -7.62 -0.72 10.06
CA THR A 157 -6.79 -1.15 11.21
C THR A 157 -6.96 -0.20 12.38
N CYS A 158 -6.88 1.11 12.13
CA CYS A 158 -7.09 2.13 13.14
C CYS A 158 -8.49 2.01 13.77
N ALA A 159 -9.52 1.96 12.94
CA ALA A 159 -10.91 1.88 13.38
C ALA A 159 -11.21 0.61 14.17
N ALA A 160 -10.73 -0.54 13.69
CA ALA A 160 -10.94 -1.83 14.35
C ALA A 160 -10.29 -1.87 15.75
N LEU A 161 -9.06 -1.37 15.88
CA LEU A 161 -8.39 -1.31 17.18
C LEU A 161 -9.04 -0.29 18.12
N LEU A 162 -9.50 0.86 17.63
CA LEU A 162 -10.22 1.84 18.44
C LEU A 162 -11.57 1.29 18.94
N ALA A 163 -12.31 0.59 18.08
CA ALA A 163 -13.52 -0.13 18.49
C ALA A 163 -13.18 -1.23 19.53
N GLN A 164 -12.09 -1.97 19.32
CA GLN A 164 -11.59 -2.97 20.29
C GLN A 164 -11.22 -2.35 21.64
N TYR A 165 -10.71 -1.11 21.66
CA TYR A 165 -10.50 -0.32 22.88
C TYR A 165 -11.80 0.21 23.53
N GLY A 166 -12.96 -0.07 22.93
CA GLY A 166 -14.29 0.30 23.41
C GLY A 166 -14.69 1.73 23.08
N LEU A 167 -14.18 2.31 21.98
CA LEU A 167 -14.60 3.63 21.51
C LEU A 167 -15.71 3.52 20.47
N ASP A 168 -16.56 4.54 20.40
CA ASP A 168 -17.53 4.69 19.32
C ASP A 168 -16.86 5.25 18.06
N VAL A 169 -16.80 4.43 17.01
CA VAL A 169 -16.02 4.74 15.81
C VAL A 169 -16.87 4.59 14.56
N THR A 170 -16.85 5.63 13.72
CA THR A 170 -17.45 5.60 12.39
C THR A 170 -16.40 5.76 11.30
N VAL A 171 -16.37 4.83 10.33
CA VAL A 171 -15.56 4.94 9.11
C VAL A 171 -16.43 5.42 7.96
N CYS A 172 -16.04 6.50 7.31
CA CYS A 172 -16.68 7.03 6.10
C CYS A 172 -15.86 6.66 4.86
N GLU A 173 -16.40 5.80 4.02
CA GLU A 173 -15.79 5.39 2.75
C GLU A 173 -16.57 6.00 1.58
N SER A 174 -15.85 6.66 0.67
CA SER A 174 -16.43 7.31 -0.49
C SER A 174 -16.91 6.31 -1.55
N HIS A 175 -16.22 5.18 -1.67
CA HIS A 175 -16.52 4.11 -2.61
C HIS A 175 -17.67 3.23 -2.10
N THR A 176 -18.24 2.42 -2.99
CA THR A 176 -19.30 1.44 -2.67
C THR A 176 -18.79 0.17 -2.02
N ILE A 177 -17.47 0.02 -1.86
CA ILE A 177 -16.80 -1.12 -1.24
C ILE A 177 -15.61 -0.62 -0.41
N PRO A 178 -15.23 -1.30 0.68
CA PRO A 178 -14.04 -0.96 1.45
C PRO A 178 -12.76 -1.54 0.81
N GLY A 179 -11.60 -1.14 1.33
CA GLY A 179 -10.31 -1.75 1.01
C GLY A 179 -9.27 -0.79 0.41
N GLY A 180 -9.71 0.35 -0.13
CA GLY A 180 -8.81 1.31 -0.79
C GLY A 180 -7.99 0.62 -1.89
N CYS A 181 -6.66 0.81 -1.94
CA CYS A 181 -5.80 0.13 -2.92
C CYS A 181 -5.75 -1.41 -2.78
N ALA A 182 -6.24 -1.98 -1.67
CA ALA A 182 -6.23 -3.42 -1.40
C ALA A 182 -7.63 -4.07 -1.53
N HIS A 183 -8.57 -3.42 -2.23
CA HIS A 183 -9.88 -4.01 -2.46
C HIS A 183 -9.86 -5.09 -3.56
N SER A 184 -10.83 -5.99 -3.51
CA SER A 184 -11.20 -6.85 -4.64
C SER A 184 -12.54 -6.40 -5.23
N PHE A 185 -12.75 -6.68 -6.51
CA PHE A 185 -14.01 -6.41 -7.20
C PHE A 185 -14.37 -7.57 -8.13
N GLU A 186 -15.65 -7.70 -8.45
CA GLU A 186 -16.15 -8.75 -9.33
C GLU A 186 -16.63 -8.18 -10.67
N ARG A 187 -16.32 -8.88 -11.76
CA ARG A 187 -16.81 -8.57 -13.10
C ARG A 187 -16.98 -9.86 -13.89
N ASP A 188 -18.15 -10.04 -14.51
CA ASP A 188 -18.46 -11.17 -15.39
C ASP A 188 -18.18 -12.55 -14.75
N GLY A 189 -18.37 -12.68 -13.42
CA GLY A 189 -18.09 -13.89 -12.65
C GLY A 189 -16.63 -14.09 -12.22
N TYR A 190 -15.74 -13.14 -12.54
CA TYR A 190 -14.34 -13.15 -12.13
C TYR A 190 -14.09 -12.18 -10.97
N LYS A 191 -13.42 -12.63 -9.91
CA LYS A 191 -13.05 -11.81 -8.74
C LYS A 191 -11.60 -11.36 -8.84
N PHE A 192 -11.37 -10.07 -9.09
CA PHE A 192 -10.04 -9.49 -9.28
C PHE A 192 -9.55 -8.73 -8.05
N ASP A 193 -8.24 -8.76 -7.82
CA ASP A 193 -7.56 -7.87 -6.88
C ASP A 193 -7.16 -6.55 -7.56
N SER A 194 -7.37 -5.43 -6.86
CA SER A 194 -7.02 -4.10 -7.40
C SER A 194 -5.55 -3.73 -7.22
N GLY A 195 -4.83 -4.38 -6.30
CA GLY A 195 -3.48 -3.96 -5.91
C GLY A 195 -2.57 -5.13 -5.49
N PRO A 196 -2.36 -5.35 -4.18
CA PRO A 196 -1.36 -6.29 -3.68
C PRO A 196 -1.68 -7.72 -4.14
N SER A 197 -0.63 -8.42 -4.60
CA SER A 197 -0.75 -9.77 -5.19
C SER A 197 0.05 -10.84 -4.45
N ILE A 198 1.08 -10.42 -3.70
CA ILE A 198 1.97 -11.32 -2.96
C ILE A 198 1.87 -10.96 -1.49
N PHE A 199 1.68 -11.98 -0.65
CA PHE A 199 1.59 -11.81 0.79
C PHE A 199 2.49 -12.82 1.52
N SER A 200 2.91 -12.47 2.73
CA SER A 200 3.68 -13.35 3.59
C SER A 200 3.38 -13.06 5.06
N GLY A 201 3.59 -14.07 5.90
CA GLY A 201 3.52 -13.96 7.36
C GLY A 201 2.11 -13.95 7.93
N PHE A 202 1.12 -14.46 7.20
CA PHE A 202 -0.22 -14.70 7.74
C PHE A 202 -0.36 -16.07 8.39
N THR A 203 0.50 -17.04 8.03
CA THR A 203 0.52 -18.37 8.62
C THR A 203 1.71 -18.58 9.57
N GLY A 204 1.46 -19.14 10.75
CA GLY A 204 2.49 -19.45 11.76
C GLY A 204 2.86 -18.29 12.69
N PRO A 205 3.84 -18.47 13.58
CA PRO A 205 4.27 -17.45 14.55
C PRO A 205 5.19 -16.40 13.92
N VAL A 206 4.74 -15.78 12.81
CA VAL A 206 5.51 -14.77 12.07
C VAL A 206 5.15 -13.37 12.56
N PRO A 207 6.10 -12.43 12.72
CA PRO A 207 5.84 -11.10 13.27
C PRO A 207 5.14 -10.14 12.29
N ASN A 208 4.29 -10.62 11.36
CA ASN A 208 3.56 -9.74 10.46
C ASN A 208 2.61 -8.82 11.27
N PRO A 209 2.74 -7.49 11.15
CA PRO A 209 1.93 -6.55 11.92
C PRO A 209 0.43 -6.68 11.69
N LEU A 210 -0.01 -6.92 10.44
CA LEU A 210 -1.42 -7.08 10.13
C LEU A 210 -1.97 -8.38 10.70
N LYS A 211 -1.19 -9.47 10.68
CA LYS A 211 -1.59 -10.71 11.37
C LYS A 211 -1.75 -10.49 12.86
N GLN A 212 -0.87 -9.73 13.51
CA GLN A 212 -1.01 -9.39 14.92
C GLN A 212 -2.28 -8.56 15.19
N VAL A 213 -2.63 -7.62 14.30
CA VAL A 213 -3.92 -6.89 14.38
C VAL A 213 -5.10 -7.86 14.29
N LEU A 214 -5.11 -8.78 13.32
CA LEU A 214 -6.19 -9.77 13.18
C LEU A 214 -6.31 -10.66 14.43
N ASN A 215 -5.18 -11.09 15.01
CA ASN A 215 -5.18 -11.86 16.26
C ASN A 215 -5.79 -11.07 17.43
N VAL A 216 -5.52 -9.76 17.52
CA VAL A 216 -6.13 -8.89 18.56
C VAL A 216 -7.64 -8.77 18.42
N LEU A 217 -8.14 -8.85 17.20
CA LEU A 217 -9.56 -8.80 16.86
C LEU A 217 -10.24 -10.18 16.97
N ASP A 218 -9.46 -11.23 17.29
CA ASP A 218 -9.80 -12.64 17.16
C ASP A 218 -10.44 -12.96 15.78
N GLU A 219 -9.78 -12.50 14.72
CA GLU A 219 -10.16 -12.77 13.33
C GLU A 219 -9.16 -13.71 12.66
N GLU A 220 -9.71 -14.70 11.97
CA GLU A 220 -8.93 -15.65 11.17
C GLU A 220 -8.91 -15.23 9.69
N LEU A 221 -7.78 -15.55 9.05
CA LEU A 221 -7.58 -15.36 7.62
C LEU A 221 -7.02 -16.68 7.06
N PRO A 222 -7.88 -17.51 6.46
CA PRO A 222 -7.42 -18.72 5.78
C PRO A 222 -6.46 -18.36 4.65
N CYS A 223 -5.30 -19.03 4.61
CA CYS A 223 -4.27 -18.80 3.61
C CYS A 223 -3.80 -20.13 2.99
N ILE A 224 -3.51 -20.09 1.70
CA ILE A 224 -2.84 -21.16 0.97
C ILE A 224 -1.34 -20.83 0.92
N ARG A 225 -0.49 -21.80 1.26
CA ARG A 225 0.97 -21.60 1.28
C ARG A 225 1.60 -22.04 -0.02
N TYR A 226 2.54 -21.25 -0.52
CA TYR A 226 3.35 -21.57 -1.70
C TYR A 226 4.79 -21.09 -1.51
N ASP A 227 5.69 -21.50 -2.42
CA ASP A 227 7.14 -21.52 -2.15
C ASP A 227 7.98 -20.61 -3.04
N GLY A 228 7.38 -19.85 -3.95
CA GLY A 228 8.13 -19.00 -4.85
C GLY A 228 7.32 -18.37 -5.96
N TRP A 229 8.02 -17.70 -6.88
CA TRP A 229 7.44 -17.15 -8.10
C TRP A 229 8.40 -17.28 -9.28
N GLY A 230 7.86 -17.27 -10.49
CA GLY A 230 8.61 -17.35 -11.72
C GLY A 230 9.21 -16.00 -12.13
N ASN A 231 10.36 -16.01 -12.79
CA ASN A 231 10.95 -14.83 -13.40
C ASN A 231 11.26 -15.12 -14.86
N LEU A 232 10.71 -14.30 -15.76
CA LEU A 232 10.93 -14.40 -17.20
C LEU A 232 11.79 -13.24 -17.67
N THR A 233 13.05 -13.51 -17.97
CA THR A 233 14.04 -12.51 -18.40
C THR A 233 14.47 -12.75 -19.85
N PRO A 234 15.30 -11.88 -20.44
CA PRO A 234 15.92 -12.16 -21.74
C PRO A 234 16.84 -13.38 -21.75
N SER A 235 17.40 -13.76 -20.60
CA SER A 235 18.24 -14.95 -20.45
C SER A 235 17.44 -16.24 -20.22
N GLY A 236 16.12 -16.13 -20.06
CA GLY A 236 15.20 -17.25 -19.93
C GLY A 236 14.42 -17.22 -18.61
N TYR A 237 13.87 -18.39 -18.26
CA TYR A 237 13.12 -18.57 -17.03
C TYR A 237 14.04 -18.97 -15.87
N PHE A 238 13.78 -18.41 -14.69
CA PHE A 238 14.22 -18.99 -13.42
C PHE A 238 13.11 -18.84 -12.37
N LYS A 239 12.98 -19.82 -11.48
CA LYS A 239 12.11 -19.71 -10.31
C LYS A 239 12.90 -19.09 -9.16
N PHE A 240 12.30 -18.13 -8.47
CA PHE A 240 12.78 -17.70 -7.16
C PHE A 240 12.02 -18.52 -6.11
N ASP A 241 12.68 -19.56 -5.59
CA ASP A 241 12.17 -20.34 -4.48
C ASP A 241 12.65 -19.74 -3.16
N LEU A 242 11.75 -19.63 -2.19
CA LEU A 242 12.05 -19.15 -0.84
C LEU A 242 12.85 -20.19 -0.05
N GLY A 243 13.73 -19.70 0.83
CA GLY A 243 14.63 -20.50 1.64
C GLY A 243 16.11 -20.13 1.46
N PRO A 244 17.00 -20.73 2.25
CA PRO A 244 18.40 -20.30 2.33
C PRO A 244 19.23 -20.65 1.09
N ASP A 245 18.99 -21.83 0.49
CA ASP A 245 19.93 -22.40 -0.47
C ASP A 245 19.47 -22.29 -1.94
N SER A 246 18.16 -22.32 -2.20
CA SER A 246 17.59 -22.40 -3.55
C SER A 246 18.04 -21.26 -4.47
N PHE A 247 17.85 -20.02 -4.05
CA PHE A 247 18.22 -18.87 -4.86
C PHE A 247 19.74 -18.76 -5.05
N ARG A 248 20.48 -18.95 -3.96
CA ARG A 248 21.94 -18.87 -3.94
C ARG A 248 22.58 -19.92 -4.84
N ASP A 249 22.19 -21.17 -4.69
CA ASP A 249 22.87 -22.31 -5.31
C ASP A 249 22.42 -22.54 -6.75
N ASP A 250 21.15 -22.28 -7.09
CA ASP A 250 20.61 -22.58 -8.42
C ASP A 250 20.55 -21.36 -9.34
N VAL A 251 20.29 -20.18 -8.79
CA VAL A 251 20.08 -18.95 -9.59
C VAL A 251 21.35 -18.12 -9.63
N LEU A 252 21.89 -17.71 -8.47
CA LEU A 252 23.04 -16.82 -8.43
C LEU A 252 24.28 -17.47 -9.04
N LYS A 253 24.62 -18.70 -8.67
CA LYS A 253 25.78 -19.41 -9.27
C LYS A 253 25.66 -19.58 -10.79
N ARG A 254 24.45 -19.78 -11.30
CA ARG A 254 24.19 -20.02 -12.73
C ARG A 254 24.15 -18.73 -13.55
N LEU A 255 23.54 -17.68 -13.02
CA LEU A 255 23.25 -16.44 -13.75
C LEU A 255 24.20 -15.28 -13.41
N GLY A 256 24.67 -15.18 -12.17
CA GLY A 256 25.65 -14.18 -11.71
C GLY A 256 27.07 -14.74 -11.47
N GLY A 257 27.22 -16.06 -11.36
CA GLY A 257 28.50 -16.73 -11.10
C GLY A 257 28.85 -16.88 -9.61
N PRO A 258 30.00 -17.49 -9.28
CA PRO A 258 30.38 -17.78 -7.90
C PRO A 258 30.54 -16.53 -7.01
N GLU A 259 30.98 -15.43 -7.60
CA GLU A 259 31.17 -14.16 -6.89
C GLU A 259 29.83 -13.55 -6.46
N SER A 260 28.80 -13.67 -7.30
CA SER A 260 27.42 -13.25 -6.98
C SER A 260 26.89 -13.98 -5.73
N ALA A 261 27.09 -15.30 -5.65
CA ALA A 261 26.70 -16.08 -4.48
C ALA A 261 27.49 -15.69 -3.22
N ARG A 262 28.79 -15.38 -3.34
CA ARG A 262 29.62 -14.89 -2.23
C ARG A 262 29.12 -13.54 -1.70
N GLN A 263 28.87 -12.58 -2.59
CA GLN A 263 28.34 -11.25 -2.22
C GLN A 263 26.97 -11.35 -1.57
N PHE A 264 26.14 -12.28 -2.03
CA PHE A 264 24.84 -12.54 -1.44
C PHE A 264 24.93 -13.11 -0.01
N ASP A 265 25.87 -14.02 0.26
CA ASP A 265 26.11 -14.53 1.61
C ASP A 265 26.55 -13.42 2.57
N THR A 266 27.47 -12.56 2.13
CA THR A 266 27.87 -11.38 2.90
C THR A 266 26.65 -10.50 3.20
N LEU A 267 25.83 -10.23 2.18
CA LEU A 267 24.64 -9.38 2.32
C LEU A 267 23.64 -9.94 3.34
N LEU A 268 23.37 -11.24 3.31
CA LEU A 268 22.48 -11.88 4.28
C LEU A 268 23.05 -11.82 5.70
N ALA A 269 24.37 -12.00 5.85
CA ALA A 269 25.04 -11.86 7.14
C ALA A 269 24.97 -10.42 7.69
N GLU A 270 25.09 -9.41 6.82
CA GLU A 270 24.92 -7.99 7.17
C GLU A 270 23.46 -7.66 7.56
N CYS A 271 22.48 -8.23 6.87
CA CYS A 271 21.07 -7.98 7.13
C CYS A 271 20.58 -8.61 8.44
N LYS A 272 21.20 -9.69 8.92
CA LYS A 272 20.77 -10.41 10.12
C LYS A 272 20.64 -9.53 11.38
N PRO A 273 21.68 -8.79 11.83
CA PRO A 273 21.55 -7.92 13.01
C PRO A 273 20.54 -6.78 12.80
N LEU A 274 20.38 -6.29 11.56
CA LEU A 274 19.40 -5.27 11.22
C LEU A 274 17.96 -5.81 11.34
N MET A 275 17.72 -7.02 10.85
CA MET A 275 16.43 -7.71 10.99
C MET A 275 16.10 -7.98 12.47
N GLU A 276 17.06 -8.48 13.25
CA GLU A 276 16.89 -8.72 14.69
C GLU A 276 16.52 -7.42 15.42
N ALA A 277 17.17 -6.30 15.08
CA ALA A 277 16.85 -4.99 15.63
C ALA A 277 15.48 -4.47 15.16
N ALA A 278 15.15 -4.59 13.88
CA ALA A 278 13.86 -4.19 13.32
C ALA A 278 12.69 -4.98 13.94
N SER A 279 12.94 -6.24 14.32
CA SER A 279 11.95 -7.13 14.94
C SER A 279 11.95 -7.07 16.48
N ALA A 280 12.86 -6.30 17.09
CA ALA A 280 13.03 -6.27 18.55
C ALA A 280 11.86 -5.58 19.28
N LEU A 281 11.11 -4.73 18.57
CA LEU A 281 9.96 -4.03 19.09
C LEU A 281 8.69 -4.58 18.44
N PRO A 282 7.68 -5.02 19.22
CA PRO A 282 6.38 -5.40 18.66
C PRO A 282 5.81 -4.23 17.86
N SER A 283 5.40 -4.45 16.61
CA SER A 283 4.98 -3.34 15.75
C SER A 283 3.74 -2.59 16.30
N LEU A 284 2.87 -3.29 17.06
CA LEU A 284 1.74 -2.69 17.77
C LEU A 284 2.11 -1.96 19.08
N SER A 285 3.37 -1.95 19.50
CA SER A 285 3.81 -1.14 20.65
C SER A 285 4.07 0.31 20.27
N LEU A 286 4.04 0.67 18.98
CA LEU A 286 4.28 2.02 18.50
C LEU A 286 3.07 2.94 18.79
N ARG A 287 3.40 4.18 19.14
CA ARG A 287 2.48 5.32 19.31
C ARG A 287 3.27 6.62 19.01
N SER A 288 2.60 7.69 18.59
CA SER A 288 3.22 8.95 18.14
C SER A 288 2.82 10.19 18.94
N ASP A 289 2.21 10.01 20.11
CA ASP A 289 1.89 11.09 21.05
C ASP A 289 2.89 11.17 22.22
N LYS A 290 2.71 12.16 23.10
CA LYS A 290 3.59 12.42 24.25
C LYS A 290 3.81 11.22 25.19
N TRP A 291 2.93 10.21 25.18
CA TRP A 291 3.08 9.01 26.01
C TRP A 291 4.01 7.95 25.41
N ALA A 292 4.54 8.15 24.19
CA ALA A 292 5.50 7.23 23.57
C ALA A 292 6.69 6.91 24.49
N ALA A 293 7.28 7.92 25.14
CA ALA A 293 8.35 7.76 26.11
C ALA A 293 8.03 6.74 27.21
N VAL A 294 6.83 6.88 27.78
CA VAL A 294 6.38 6.06 28.92
C VAL A 294 6.13 4.61 28.49
N THR A 295 5.48 4.40 27.34
CA THR A 295 5.23 3.04 26.86
C THR A 295 6.51 2.34 26.41
N MET A 296 7.46 3.11 25.87
CA MET A 296 8.74 2.60 25.38
C MET A 296 9.73 2.23 26.50
N LEU A 297 9.62 2.80 27.70
CA LEU A 297 10.49 2.47 28.84
C LEU A 297 10.52 0.97 29.17
N ARG A 298 9.39 0.26 29.00
CA ARG A 298 9.31 -1.19 29.20
C ARG A 298 10.20 -1.98 28.23
N PHE A 299 10.50 -1.40 27.07
CA PHE A 299 11.34 -1.98 26.03
C PHE A 299 12.79 -1.51 26.09
N LEU A 300 13.22 -0.87 27.20
CA LEU A 300 14.58 -0.34 27.34
C LEU A 300 15.68 -1.37 26.98
N PRO A 301 15.62 -2.66 27.38
CA PRO A 301 16.64 -3.63 26.98
C PRO A 301 16.67 -3.89 25.47
N ALA A 302 15.52 -3.89 24.80
CA ALA A 302 15.43 -4.03 23.35
C ALA A 302 15.92 -2.76 22.65
N LEU A 303 15.54 -1.59 23.16
CA LEU A 303 15.97 -0.29 22.64
C LEU A 303 17.48 -0.11 22.68
N LEU A 304 18.15 -0.57 23.75
CA LEU A 304 19.62 -0.52 23.83
C LEU A 304 20.31 -1.32 22.71
N ARG A 305 19.63 -2.31 22.11
CA ARG A 305 20.13 -3.05 20.94
C ARG A 305 19.81 -2.34 19.62
N VAL A 306 18.70 -1.60 19.56
CA VAL A 306 18.25 -0.87 18.37
C VAL A 306 18.96 0.47 18.19
N ILE A 307 19.23 1.19 19.28
CA ILE A 307 19.83 2.55 19.27
C ILE A 307 21.11 2.62 18.41
N PRO A 308 22.08 1.70 18.53
CA PRO A 308 23.30 1.74 17.71
C PRO A 308 23.06 1.61 16.20
N LEU A 309 21.92 1.03 15.80
CA LEU A 309 21.55 0.75 14.42
C LEU A 309 20.43 1.70 13.92
N ALA A 310 19.97 2.64 14.74
CA ALA A 310 18.77 3.42 14.45
C ALA A 310 18.91 4.30 13.18
N ASP A 311 20.06 4.96 13.01
CA ASP A 311 20.31 5.76 11.79
C ASP A 311 20.39 4.85 10.55
N GLU A 312 21.00 3.66 10.67
CA GLU A 312 21.10 2.68 9.57
C GLU A 312 19.72 2.12 9.19
N LEU A 313 18.90 1.74 10.17
CA LEU A 313 17.55 1.18 9.96
C LEU A 313 16.57 2.17 9.32
N ASN A 314 16.62 3.44 9.75
CA ASN A 314 15.76 4.49 9.21
C ASN A 314 16.26 5.05 7.87
N GLY A 315 17.55 4.84 7.56
CA GLY A 315 18.16 5.26 6.31
C GLY A 315 17.85 4.36 5.11
N PRO A 316 18.39 4.71 3.94
CA PRO A 316 18.29 3.92 2.74
C PRO A 316 19.09 2.62 2.85
N PHE A 317 18.64 1.57 2.17
CA PHE A 317 19.33 0.30 2.10
C PHE A 317 20.62 0.44 1.27
N ARG A 318 21.75 0.33 1.96
CA ARG A 318 23.08 0.39 1.35
C ARG A 318 23.92 -0.74 1.94
N PRO A 319 24.20 -1.81 1.17
CA PRO A 319 25.14 -2.85 1.57
C PRO A 319 26.49 -2.26 2.00
N LYS A 320 27.11 -2.84 3.05
CA LYS A 320 28.43 -2.36 3.53
C LYS A 320 29.52 -2.80 2.57
N GLU A 321 29.49 -4.04 2.10
CA GLU A 321 30.26 -4.48 0.93
C GLU A 321 29.50 -4.10 -0.35
N PRO A 322 30.07 -3.28 -1.26
CA PRO A 322 29.42 -2.95 -2.51
C PRO A 322 29.13 -4.19 -3.36
N VAL A 323 27.88 -4.33 -3.80
CA VAL A 323 27.48 -5.37 -4.75
C VAL A 323 27.99 -4.98 -6.13
N THR A 324 28.97 -5.73 -6.64
CA THR A 324 29.59 -5.46 -7.95
C THR A 324 29.09 -6.37 -9.06
N ASP A 325 28.50 -7.52 -8.71
CA ASP A 325 27.83 -8.38 -9.70
C ASP A 325 26.55 -7.72 -10.22
N SER A 326 26.48 -7.56 -11.55
CA SER A 326 25.33 -6.94 -12.21
C SER A 326 24.04 -7.74 -12.07
N PHE A 327 24.10 -9.07 -11.94
CA PHE A 327 22.89 -9.86 -11.76
C PHE A 327 22.27 -9.61 -10.39
N LEU A 328 23.08 -9.75 -9.33
CA LEU A 328 22.65 -9.51 -7.96
C LEU A 328 22.22 -8.05 -7.75
N PHE A 329 22.95 -7.08 -8.29
CA PHE A 329 22.57 -5.67 -8.21
C PHE A 329 21.16 -5.41 -8.77
N ASN A 330 20.89 -5.90 -9.99
CA ASN A 330 19.58 -5.74 -10.63
C ASN A 330 18.47 -6.51 -9.90
N TRP A 331 18.79 -7.66 -9.30
CA TRP A 331 17.87 -8.41 -8.46
C TRP A 331 17.48 -7.64 -7.19
N LEU A 332 18.44 -6.99 -6.53
CA LEU A 332 18.17 -6.17 -5.34
C LEU A 332 17.29 -4.97 -5.67
N ASP A 333 17.53 -4.30 -6.79
CA ASP A 333 16.67 -3.21 -7.27
C ASP A 333 15.25 -3.70 -7.59
N LEU A 334 15.12 -4.89 -8.20
CA LEU A 334 13.83 -5.52 -8.49
C LEU A 334 13.05 -5.84 -7.19
N LEU A 335 13.74 -6.38 -6.19
CA LEU A 335 13.15 -6.73 -4.90
C LEU A 335 12.75 -5.48 -4.11
N ALA A 336 13.64 -4.48 -4.05
CA ALA A 336 13.37 -3.20 -3.42
C ALA A 336 12.16 -2.50 -4.06
N PHE A 337 12.11 -2.52 -5.39
CA PHE A 337 11.00 -1.93 -6.12
C PHE A 337 9.67 -2.65 -5.84
N SER A 338 9.68 -3.98 -5.79
CA SER A 338 8.50 -4.79 -5.45
C SER A 338 7.98 -4.48 -4.03
N LEU A 339 8.87 -4.05 -3.12
CA LEU A 339 8.54 -3.71 -1.75
C LEU A 339 8.01 -2.28 -1.59
N SER A 340 8.69 -1.30 -2.18
CA SER A 340 8.50 0.13 -1.86
C SER A 340 8.14 1.00 -3.06
N GLY A 341 8.27 0.49 -4.29
CA GLY A 341 8.22 1.29 -5.52
C GLY A 341 9.50 2.06 -5.82
N LEU A 342 10.60 1.84 -5.08
CA LEU A 342 11.88 2.52 -5.22
C LEU A 342 13.02 1.52 -5.43
N LYS A 343 14.16 2.02 -5.92
CA LYS A 343 15.43 1.26 -5.96
C LYS A 343 15.93 0.94 -4.55
N ALA A 344 16.93 0.07 -4.45
CA ALA A 344 17.56 -0.28 -3.18
C ALA A 344 18.02 0.98 -2.41
N GLU A 345 18.67 1.91 -3.11
CA GLU A 345 19.20 3.16 -2.52
C GLU A 345 18.13 4.16 -2.04
N GLY A 346 16.87 3.97 -2.43
CA GLY A 346 15.73 4.77 -1.95
C GLY A 346 14.81 4.02 -0.99
N THR A 347 15.05 2.72 -0.75
CA THR A 347 14.18 1.88 0.09
C THR A 347 14.71 1.82 1.51
N SER A 348 13.80 1.81 2.51
CA SER A 348 14.18 1.66 3.92
C SER A 348 15.06 0.42 4.15
N CYS A 349 16.19 0.63 4.82
CA CYS A 349 17.12 -0.43 5.19
C CYS A 349 16.44 -1.49 6.09
N ALA A 350 15.64 -1.07 7.07
CA ALA A 350 14.88 -1.99 7.91
C ALA A 350 13.93 -2.89 7.10
N ALA A 351 13.24 -2.32 6.11
CA ALA A 351 12.31 -3.06 5.26
C ALA A 351 13.04 -4.07 4.36
N MET A 352 14.14 -3.65 3.72
CA MET A 352 14.97 -4.55 2.89
C MET A 352 15.63 -5.66 3.70
N ALA A 353 16.22 -5.33 4.85
CA ALA A 353 16.85 -6.32 5.73
C ALA A 353 15.85 -7.36 6.22
N TYR A 354 14.63 -6.92 6.58
CA TYR A 354 13.56 -7.83 6.97
C TYR A 354 13.16 -8.76 5.81
N VAL A 355 12.89 -8.22 4.62
CA VAL A 355 12.46 -9.02 3.47
C VAL A 355 13.53 -9.99 3.00
N LEU A 356 14.79 -9.55 2.91
CA LEU A 356 15.91 -10.42 2.55
C LEU A 356 16.06 -11.57 3.55
N ALA A 357 15.98 -11.30 4.84
CA ALA A 357 16.10 -12.35 5.85
C ALA A 357 14.87 -13.26 5.90
N ASP A 358 13.65 -12.73 5.78
CA ASP A 358 12.41 -13.53 5.83
C ASP A 358 12.21 -14.41 4.59
N LEU A 359 12.58 -13.94 3.39
CA LEU A 359 12.48 -14.75 2.18
C LEU A 359 13.49 -15.89 2.14
N HIS A 360 14.62 -15.75 2.84
CA HIS A 360 15.72 -16.72 2.85
C HIS A 360 15.83 -17.53 4.15
N ARG A 361 14.90 -17.37 5.10
CA ARG A 361 14.89 -18.20 6.31
C ARG A 361 14.47 -19.64 6.00
N GLU A 362 14.85 -20.55 6.88
CA GLU A 362 14.41 -21.94 6.79
C GLU A 362 12.88 -22.06 6.90
N GLY A 363 12.28 -22.87 6.02
CA GLY A 363 10.83 -23.06 5.97
C GLY A 363 10.02 -21.82 5.55
N ALA A 364 10.67 -20.80 4.96
CA ALA A 364 10.01 -19.63 4.40
C ALA A 364 8.94 -20.06 3.36
N LYS A 365 7.77 -19.43 3.45
CA LYS A 365 6.65 -19.61 2.52
C LYS A 365 5.94 -18.28 2.34
N LEU A 366 5.36 -18.11 1.17
CA LEU A 366 4.38 -17.07 0.89
C LEU A 366 2.99 -17.57 1.27
N ASP A 367 2.09 -16.63 1.49
CA ASP A 367 0.70 -16.85 1.85
C ASP A 367 -0.20 -16.22 0.78
N TYR A 368 -1.22 -16.94 0.35
CA TYR A 368 -2.28 -16.41 -0.48
C TYR A 368 -3.60 -16.47 0.30
N PRO A 369 -4.19 -15.32 0.68
CA PRO A 369 -5.48 -15.31 1.36
C PRO A 369 -6.56 -15.94 0.47
N VAL A 370 -7.30 -16.90 1.01
CA VAL A 370 -8.44 -17.50 0.28
C VAL A 370 -9.48 -16.41 0.06
N GLY A 371 -9.83 -16.14 -1.19
CA GLY A 371 -10.65 -15.03 -1.62
C GLY A 371 -9.89 -13.75 -2.02
N GLY A 372 -8.55 -13.78 -2.05
CA GLY A 372 -7.68 -12.68 -2.49
C GLY A 372 -7.52 -11.54 -1.48
N SER A 373 -7.05 -10.39 -1.94
CA SER A 373 -6.81 -9.20 -1.09
C SER A 373 -8.06 -8.73 -0.34
N GLY A 374 -9.24 -8.90 -0.93
CA GLY A 374 -10.54 -8.60 -0.32
C GLY A 374 -10.81 -9.40 0.94
N ALA A 375 -10.29 -10.62 1.08
CA ALA A 375 -10.45 -11.42 2.29
C ALA A 375 -9.77 -10.77 3.52
N ILE A 376 -8.65 -10.08 3.31
CA ILE A 376 -7.97 -9.30 4.36
C ILE A 376 -8.86 -8.13 4.81
N VAL A 377 -9.43 -7.41 3.84
CA VAL A 377 -10.34 -6.28 4.10
C VAL A 377 -11.59 -6.76 4.83
N GLU A 378 -12.19 -7.87 4.39
CA GLU A 378 -13.35 -8.48 5.02
C GLU A 378 -13.04 -8.89 6.47
N ALA A 379 -11.87 -9.49 6.75
CA ALA A 379 -11.46 -9.83 8.11
C ALA A 379 -11.37 -8.60 9.03
N LEU A 380 -10.74 -7.51 8.55
CA LEU A 380 -10.69 -6.25 9.30
C LEU A 380 -12.10 -5.66 9.53
N VAL A 381 -12.97 -5.71 8.53
CA VAL A 381 -14.35 -5.20 8.64
C VAL A 381 -15.18 -6.04 9.62
N ARG A 382 -15.02 -7.37 9.63
CA ARG A 382 -15.67 -8.25 10.61
C ARG A 382 -15.19 -7.94 12.02
N GLY A 383 -13.88 -7.85 12.24
CA GLY A 383 -13.31 -7.47 13.54
C GLY A 383 -13.80 -6.10 14.00
N PHE A 384 -13.83 -5.11 13.10
CA PHE A 384 -14.35 -3.77 13.38
C PHE A 384 -15.82 -3.79 13.82
N LYS A 385 -16.70 -4.48 13.06
CA LYS A 385 -18.13 -4.59 13.38
C LYS A 385 -18.40 -5.42 14.63
N LYS A 386 -17.63 -6.48 14.87
CA LYS A 386 -17.68 -7.33 16.08
C LYS A 386 -17.48 -6.49 17.35
N HIS A 387 -16.66 -5.44 17.27
CA HIS A 387 -16.43 -4.50 18.36
C HIS A 387 -17.33 -3.26 18.35
N GLY A 388 -18.46 -3.29 17.61
CA GLY A 388 -19.46 -2.22 17.61
C GLY A 388 -19.19 -1.07 16.65
N GLY A 389 -18.18 -1.20 15.79
CA GLY A 389 -17.82 -0.18 14.81
C GLY A 389 -18.83 0.01 13.67
N THR A 390 -18.99 1.24 13.21
CA THR A 390 -19.90 1.60 12.10
C THR A 390 -19.14 1.90 10.81
N LEU A 391 -19.35 1.12 9.75
CA LEU A 391 -18.80 1.37 8.41
C LEU A 391 -19.87 1.95 7.47
N ARG A 392 -19.62 3.12 6.90
CA ARG A 392 -20.51 3.81 5.96
C ARG A 392 -19.91 3.89 4.57
N LEU A 393 -20.41 3.07 3.66
CA LEU A 393 -20.02 3.07 2.24
C LEU A 393 -20.81 4.13 1.45
N GLY A 394 -20.23 4.62 0.35
CA GLY A 394 -20.83 5.68 -0.48
C GLY A 394 -21.00 7.01 0.26
N THR A 395 -20.22 7.23 1.32
CA THR A 395 -20.26 8.38 2.22
C THR A 395 -18.98 9.19 2.03
N HIS A 396 -19.04 10.14 1.11
CA HIS A 396 -17.92 11.01 0.82
C HIS A 396 -17.80 12.10 1.88
N VAL A 397 -16.62 12.22 2.50
CA VAL A 397 -16.26 13.36 3.34
C VAL A 397 -15.78 14.49 2.44
N GLU A 398 -16.41 15.66 2.54
CA GLU A 398 -16.02 16.85 1.76
C GLU A 398 -14.99 17.68 2.50
N GLN A 399 -15.11 17.77 3.83
CA GLN A 399 -14.26 18.66 4.61
C GLN A 399 -14.15 18.18 6.07
N VAL A 400 -13.00 18.41 6.69
CA VAL A 400 -12.80 18.33 8.14
C VAL A 400 -13.35 19.60 8.79
N LEU A 401 -14.11 19.43 9.87
CA LEU A 401 -14.61 20.53 10.68
C LEU A 401 -13.54 20.91 11.70
N VAL A 402 -13.22 22.20 11.78
CA VAL A 402 -12.18 22.75 12.66
C VAL A 402 -12.76 23.88 13.50
N GLU A 403 -12.50 23.85 14.81
CA GLU A 403 -12.83 24.92 15.76
C GLU A 403 -11.55 25.33 16.50
N GLY A 404 -11.10 26.57 16.27
CA GLY A 404 -9.78 27.01 16.74
C GLY A 404 -8.68 26.17 16.10
N GLU A 405 -7.82 25.56 16.92
CA GLU A 405 -6.71 24.71 16.49
C GLU A 405 -7.04 23.21 16.59
N LYS A 406 -8.33 22.85 16.56
CA LYS A 406 -8.80 21.49 16.85
C LYS A 406 -9.73 20.95 15.77
N ALA A 407 -9.47 19.74 15.31
CA ALA A 407 -10.40 18.96 14.50
C ALA A 407 -11.53 18.41 15.38
N VAL A 408 -12.76 18.68 14.96
CA VAL A 408 -13.98 18.44 15.77
C VAL A 408 -15.03 17.60 15.03
N GLY A 409 -14.74 17.17 13.80
CA GLY A 409 -15.64 16.32 13.03
C GLY A 409 -15.40 16.41 11.53
N VAL A 410 -16.39 15.96 10.76
CA VAL A 410 -16.39 15.99 9.29
C VAL A 410 -17.74 16.41 8.74
N ARG A 411 -17.71 17.11 7.59
CA ARG A 411 -18.88 17.36 6.75
C ARG A 411 -18.94 16.34 5.63
N LEU A 412 -20.11 15.72 5.46
CA LEU A 412 -20.37 14.75 4.42
C LEU A 412 -21.00 15.42 3.20
N ARG A 413 -20.67 14.91 2.01
CA ARG A 413 -21.37 15.30 0.78
C ARG A 413 -22.83 14.93 0.86
N GLY A 414 -23.71 15.92 0.71
CA GLY A 414 -25.15 15.70 0.66
C GLY A 414 -25.55 14.72 -0.45
N LYS A 415 -26.42 13.75 -0.14
CA LYS A 415 -27.07 12.91 -1.16
C LYS A 415 -28.20 13.73 -1.79
N GLY A 416 -28.12 14.01 -3.09
CA GLY A 416 -29.13 14.80 -3.78
C GLY A 416 -29.44 14.30 -5.19
N GLY A 417 -30.63 13.72 -5.34
CA GLY A 417 -31.39 13.60 -6.57
C GLY A 417 -32.86 13.85 -6.24
N GLY A 418 -33.36 15.04 -6.58
CA GLY A 418 -34.75 15.46 -6.33
C GLY A 418 -34.88 16.86 -5.71
N SER A 419 -36.01 17.52 -5.95
CA SER A 419 -36.38 18.91 -5.62
C SER A 419 -36.47 19.28 -4.12
N LYS A 420 -35.88 18.48 -3.22
CA LYS A 420 -35.65 18.82 -1.82
C LYS A 420 -34.15 18.99 -1.63
N GLY A 421 -33.70 20.20 -1.29
CA GLY A 421 -32.29 20.62 -1.26
C GLY A 421 -31.32 19.63 -0.59
N ARG A 422 -30.03 19.74 -0.94
CA ARG A 422 -28.96 18.95 -0.31
C ARG A 422 -28.89 19.31 1.17
N ARG A 423 -29.39 18.45 2.05
CA ARG A 423 -29.10 18.57 3.50
C ARG A 423 -27.62 18.28 3.74
N ALA A 424 -26.91 19.24 4.33
CA ALA A 424 -25.60 18.99 4.88
C ALA A 424 -25.74 18.01 6.06
N ARG A 425 -24.91 16.97 6.08
CA ARG A 425 -24.83 16.00 7.19
C ARG A 425 -23.45 16.11 7.81
N THR A 426 -23.40 16.17 9.13
CA THR A 426 -22.15 16.34 9.88
C THR A 426 -21.98 15.18 10.87
N ILE A 427 -20.74 14.76 11.07
CA ILE A 427 -20.37 13.83 12.14
C ILE A 427 -19.34 14.52 13.02
N ARG A 428 -19.72 14.81 14.26
CA ARG A 428 -18.86 15.39 15.30
C ARG A 428 -18.02 14.30 15.95
N ALA A 429 -16.78 14.63 16.28
CA ALA A 429 -15.83 13.70 16.88
C ALA A 429 -15.31 14.24 18.21
N LYS A 430 -15.55 13.50 19.30
CA LYS A 430 -15.14 13.89 20.66
C LYS A 430 -13.63 13.84 20.85
N ARG A 431 -12.97 12.88 20.21
CA ARG A 431 -11.55 12.56 20.45
C ARG A 431 -10.66 12.72 19.24
N ALA A 432 -11.08 12.28 18.06
CA ALA A 432 -10.19 12.35 16.89
C ALA A 432 -10.92 12.32 15.54
N VAL A 433 -10.32 13.01 14.57
CA VAL A 433 -10.56 12.82 13.13
C VAL A 433 -9.31 12.16 12.55
N VAL A 434 -9.46 10.97 11.96
CA VAL A 434 -8.35 10.21 11.37
C VAL A 434 -8.48 10.20 9.86
N MET A 435 -7.49 10.73 9.16
CA MET A 435 -7.41 10.70 7.71
C MET A 435 -6.61 9.49 7.23
N ASN A 436 -7.23 8.64 6.40
CA ASN A 436 -6.57 7.58 5.62
C ASN A 436 -6.71 7.86 4.10
N ALA A 437 -6.83 9.14 3.73
CA ALA A 437 -6.63 9.61 2.38
C ALA A 437 -5.13 9.89 2.14
N ASP A 438 -4.72 9.96 0.87
CA ASP A 438 -3.34 10.32 0.56
C ASP A 438 -3.00 11.74 1.05
N ARG A 439 -1.70 11.99 1.26
CA ARG A 439 -1.21 13.26 1.81
C ARG A 439 -1.53 14.45 0.91
N TRP A 440 -1.50 14.28 -0.41
CA TRP A 440 -1.83 15.33 -1.37
C TRP A 440 -3.32 15.73 -1.31
N ALA A 441 -4.19 14.87 -0.78
CA ALA A 441 -5.60 15.18 -0.55
C ALA A 441 -5.84 16.04 0.71
N ALA A 442 -4.85 16.17 1.61
CA ALA A 442 -4.99 16.93 2.86
C ALA A 442 -5.42 18.39 2.60
N ALA A 443 -4.83 19.02 1.57
CA ALA A 443 -5.15 20.39 1.19
C ALA A 443 -6.62 20.60 0.79
N LYS A 444 -7.26 19.57 0.24
CA LYS A 444 -8.67 19.59 -0.16
C LYS A 444 -9.62 19.32 1.00
N LEU A 445 -9.17 18.55 1.99
CA LEU A 445 -9.99 18.14 3.15
C LEU A 445 -9.93 19.16 4.30
N LEU A 446 -8.80 19.83 4.48
CA LEU A 446 -8.61 20.82 5.53
C LEU A 446 -9.00 22.22 5.04
N PRO A 447 -9.84 22.97 5.78
CA PRO A 447 -10.17 24.35 5.41
C PRO A 447 -8.92 25.23 5.25
N GLU A 448 -9.02 26.24 4.38
CA GLU A 448 -7.92 27.21 4.23
C GLU A 448 -7.65 27.92 5.56
N GLY A 449 -6.37 28.15 5.86
CA GLY A 449 -5.93 28.81 7.09
C GLY A 449 -5.95 27.97 8.38
N THR A 450 -6.38 26.70 8.36
CA THR A 450 -6.40 25.87 9.59
C THR A 450 -5.05 25.25 9.95
N ILE A 451 -4.10 25.23 9.02
CA ILE A 451 -2.73 24.75 9.22
C ILE A 451 -1.76 25.76 8.62
N PRO A 452 -0.50 25.81 9.09
CA PRO A 452 0.52 26.66 8.49
C PRO A 452 0.67 26.39 6.99
N GLU A 453 0.83 27.45 6.19
CA GLU A 453 0.96 27.33 4.73
C GLU A 453 2.17 26.47 4.33
N GLU A 454 3.27 26.54 5.10
CA GLU A 454 4.43 25.66 4.93
C GLU A 454 4.04 24.18 4.99
N LYS A 455 3.18 23.79 5.94
CA LYS A 455 2.71 22.40 6.06
C LYS A 455 1.78 21.96 4.95
N ARG A 456 0.97 22.89 4.41
CA ARG A 456 0.16 22.66 3.23
C ARG A 456 1.05 22.43 2.00
N GLN A 457 2.02 23.31 1.79
CA GLN A 457 2.99 23.21 0.70
C GLN A 457 3.85 21.94 0.81
N GLU A 458 4.34 21.58 1.99
CA GLU A 458 5.04 20.31 2.24
C GLU A 458 4.22 19.08 1.84
N ALA A 459 2.90 19.10 2.08
CA ALA A 459 2.01 18.02 1.69
C ALA A 459 1.82 17.94 0.16
N GLU A 460 1.74 19.08 -0.51
CA GLU A 460 1.62 19.16 -1.97
C GLU A 460 2.92 18.76 -2.69
N ASP A 461 4.06 19.21 -2.17
CA ASP A 461 5.40 18.96 -2.71
C ASP A 461 5.97 17.60 -2.31
N THR A 462 5.23 16.81 -1.52
CA THR A 462 5.67 15.48 -1.10
C THR A 462 6.07 14.65 -2.34
N PRO A 463 7.34 14.20 -2.42
CA PRO A 463 7.83 13.39 -3.54
C PRO A 463 6.97 12.15 -3.74
N LYS A 464 6.77 11.75 -5.00
CA LYS A 464 5.87 10.64 -5.37
C LYS A 464 6.48 9.76 -6.44
N THR A 465 6.18 8.47 -6.35
CA THR A 465 6.37 7.53 -7.45
C THR A 465 5.45 7.91 -8.61
N MET A 466 5.78 7.45 -9.82
CA MET A 466 4.87 7.63 -10.95
C MET A 466 3.63 6.73 -10.80
N SER A 467 2.75 6.75 -11.80
CA SER A 467 1.60 5.86 -11.83
C SER A 467 1.95 4.55 -12.55
N PHE A 468 0.96 3.74 -12.87
CA PHE A 468 1.13 2.45 -13.53
C PHE A 468 -0.05 2.10 -14.41
N MET A 469 0.19 1.15 -15.32
CA MET A 469 -0.84 0.47 -16.10
C MET A 469 -1.18 -0.87 -15.46
N HIS A 470 -2.45 -1.28 -15.54
CA HIS A 470 -2.95 -2.55 -14.99
C HIS A 470 -3.83 -3.23 -16.03
N LEU A 471 -3.76 -4.55 -16.15
CA LEU A 471 -4.58 -5.38 -17.02
C LEU A 471 -5.20 -6.49 -16.18
N HIS A 472 -6.53 -6.56 -16.14
CA HIS A 472 -7.29 -7.65 -15.53
C HIS A 472 -7.96 -8.47 -16.64
N LEU A 473 -7.72 -9.77 -16.64
CA LEU A 473 -8.22 -10.72 -17.64
C LEU A 473 -8.95 -11.86 -16.97
N GLY A 474 -10.16 -12.15 -17.43
CA GLY A 474 -10.78 -13.46 -17.26
C GLY A 474 -10.53 -14.28 -18.53
N ILE A 475 -9.92 -15.45 -18.41
CA ILE A 475 -9.60 -16.32 -19.56
C ILE A 475 -10.29 -17.69 -19.41
N GLU A 476 -10.70 -18.29 -20.53
CA GLU A 476 -11.21 -19.65 -20.60
C GLU A 476 -10.19 -20.57 -21.28
N GLY A 477 -9.93 -21.73 -20.68
CA GLY A 477 -9.10 -22.76 -21.29
C GLY A 477 -7.89 -23.16 -20.45
N PRO A 478 -7.11 -24.14 -20.94
CA PRO A 478 -5.99 -24.70 -20.19
C PRO A 478 -4.83 -23.72 -20.10
N LEU A 479 -4.13 -23.76 -18.96
CA LEU A 479 -2.83 -23.10 -18.79
C LEU A 479 -1.69 -24.01 -19.26
N PRO A 480 -0.53 -23.44 -19.65
CA PRO A 480 0.68 -24.23 -19.89
C PRO A 480 1.03 -25.14 -18.68
N PRO A 481 1.56 -26.35 -18.92
CA PRO A 481 2.03 -27.20 -17.81
C PRO A 481 3.17 -26.52 -17.03
N GLY A 482 3.09 -26.57 -15.69
CA GLY A 482 4.10 -25.97 -14.82
C GLY A 482 4.00 -24.45 -14.68
N THR A 483 2.84 -23.85 -14.97
CA THR A 483 2.59 -22.42 -14.70
C THR A 483 2.63 -22.16 -13.18
N ASP A 484 3.42 -21.15 -12.78
CA ASP A 484 3.50 -20.61 -11.43
C ASP A 484 2.33 -19.65 -11.17
N PRO A 485 1.90 -19.47 -9.91
CA PRO A 485 0.84 -18.53 -9.58
C PRO A 485 1.24 -17.06 -9.78
N HIS A 486 2.54 -16.75 -9.79
CA HIS A 486 3.06 -15.41 -9.95
C HIS A 486 4.31 -15.40 -10.81
N TYR A 487 4.46 -14.34 -11.60
CA TYR A 487 5.62 -14.07 -12.43
C TYR A 487 6.05 -12.62 -12.34
N THR A 488 7.36 -12.40 -12.38
CA THR A 488 7.93 -11.12 -12.81
C THR A 488 8.48 -11.27 -14.21
N VAL A 489 7.94 -10.50 -15.15
CA VAL A 489 8.39 -10.46 -16.53
C VAL A 489 9.29 -9.24 -16.71
N ILE A 490 10.54 -9.46 -17.12
CA ILE A 490 11.55 -8.43 -17.35
C ILE A 490 11.94 -8.47 -18.82
N ASN A 491 11.78 -7.35 -19.53
CA ASN A 491 12.13 -7.24 -20.95
C ASN A 491 13.61 -6.87 -21.17
N ARG A 492 14.22 -6.14 -20.23
CA ARG A 492 15.60 -5.64 -20.24
C ARG A 492 16.19 -5.76 -18.84
N TRP A 493 17.20 -6.61 -18.67
CA TRP A 493 17.79 -6.88 -17.35
C TRP A 493 18.74 -5.77 -16.87
N ASN A 494 19.36 -5.04 -17.79
CA ASN A 494 20.26 -3.92 -17.49
C ASN A 494 19.53 -2.60 -17.14
N ASP A 495 18.21 -2.60 -17.22
CA ASP A 495 17.33 -1.46 -16.96
C ASP A 495 16.01 -1.99 -16.37
N THR A 496 16.10 -2.71 -15.24
CA THR A 496 14.96 -3.44 -14.66
C THR A 496 13.75 -2.55 -14.43
N LEU A 497 13.97 -1.32 -13.96
CA LEU A 497 12.91 -0.38 -13.59
C LEU A 497 12.56 0.64 -14.70
N GLY A 498 13.09 0.45 -15.91
CA GLY A 498 12.72 1.27 -17.05
C GLY A 498 11.24 1.17 -17.41
N GLU A 499 10.74 2.20 -18.09
CA GLU A 499 9.34 2.28 -18.52
C GLU A 499 8.89 0.99 -19.22
N GLN A 500 7.72 0.47 -18.82
CA GLN A 500 7.10 -0.75 -19.37
C GLN A 500 8.01 -2.00 -19.40
N ASN A 501 9.02 -2.05 -18.54
CA ASN A 501 10.01 -3.12 -18.57
C ASN A 501 9.69 -4.28 -17.63
N MET A 502 9.48 -3.97 -16.36
CA MET A 502 9.11 -4.91 -15.31
C MET A 502 7.59 -4.95 -15.21
N ILE A 503 7.03 -6.13 -15.44
CA ILE A 503 5.59 -6.39 -15.37
C ILE A 503 5.37 -7.58 -14.46
N ALA A 504 4.63 -7.37 -13.37
CA ALA A 504 4.15 -8.45 -12.54
C ALA A 504 2.94 -9.08 -13.23
N VAL A 505 2.87 -10.42 -13.29
CA VAL A 505 1.75 -11.18 -13.83
C VAL A 505 1.35 -12.23 -12.81
N SER A 506 0.10 -12.17 -12.35
CA SER A 506 -0.41 -13.05 -11.29
C SER A 506 -1.62 -13.83 -11.80
N LEU A 507 -1.62 -15.14 -11.54
CA LEU A 507 -2.66 -16.12 -11.89
C LEU A 507 -3.19 -16.81 -10.62
N PRO A 508 -3.81 -16.06 -9.69
CA PRO A 508 -4.13 -16.58 -8.36
C PRO A 508 -5.14 -17.74 -8.36
N THR A 509 -5.88 -17.97 -9.45
CA THR A 509 -6.74 -19.16 -9.61
C THR A 509 -6.00 -20.50 -9.55
N LEU A 510 -4.66 -20.49 -9.71
CA LEU A 510 -3.83 -21.66 -9.46
C LEU A 510 -3.70 -22.00 -7.97
N LEU A 511 -3.91 -21.02 -7.10
CA LEU A 511 -3.96 -21.20 -5.65
C LEU A 511 -5.42 -21.34 -5.19
N ASP A 512 -6.28 -20.41 -5.58
CA ASP A 512 -7.69 -20.36 -5.21
C ASP A 512 -8.60 -20.37 -6.43
N SER A 513 -9.09 -21.55 -6.78
CA SER A 513 -10.02 -21.74 -7.90
C SER A 513 -11.36 -21.02 -7.74
N SER A 514 -11.73 -20.54 -6.54
CA SER A 514 -13.03 -19.87 -6.33
C SER A 514 -13.10 -18.46 -6.95
N LEU A 515 -11.97 -17.92 -7.39
CA LEU A 515 -11.87 -16.57 -7.95
C LEU A 515 -12.38 -16.46 -9.41
N ALA A 516 -12.66 -17.59 -10.05
CA ALA A 516 -13.17 -17.65 -11.42
C ALA A 516 -14.20 -18.77 -11.59
N PRO A 517 -15.01 -18.74 -12.66
CA PRO A 517 -15.86 -19.87 -13.02
C PRO A 517 -15.04 -21.14 -13.28
N PRO A 518 -15.62 -22.35 -13.13
CA PRO A 518 -14.92 -23.60 -13.43
C PRO A 518 -14.33 -23.62 -14.86
N GLY A 519 -13.10 -24.11 -15.00
CA GLY A 519 -12.38 -24.15 -16.28
C GLY A 519 -11.83 -22.80 -16.76
N HIS A 520 -11.92 -21.76 -15.93
CA HIS A 520 -11.42 -20.42 -16.22
C HIS A 520 -10.35 -19.99 -15.21
N HIS A 521 -9.60 -18.97 -15.60
CA HIS A 521 -8.55 -18.37 -14.77
C HIS A 521 -8.67 -16.85 -14.79
N ILE A 522 -8.25 -16.21 -13.69
CA ILE A 522 -7.98 -14.77 -13.72
C ILE A 522 -6.50 -14.52 -13.88
N ILE A 523 -6.17 -13.49 -14.64
CA ILE A 523 -4.84 -12.91 -14.72
C ILE A 523 -4.97 -11.45 -14.35
N HIS A 524 -4.11 -10.96 -13.47
CA HIS A 524 -3.92 -9.53 -13.32
C HIS A 524 -2.43 -9.20 -13.47
N ALA A 525 -2.15 -8.26 -14.35
CA ALA A 525 -0.80 -7.85 -14.73
C ALA A 525 -0.65 -6.35 -14.59
N TYR A 526 0.38 -5.88 -13.90
CA TYR A 526 0.64 -4.46 -13.74
C TYR A 526 2.10 -4.14 -13.99
N ALA A 527 2.33 -2.98 -14.61
CA ALA A 527 3.66 -2.45 -14.84
C ALA A 527 4.22 -1.90 -13.53
N ALA A 528 5.55 -1.77 -13.48
CA ALA A 528 6.20 -0.91 -12.51
C ALA A 528 5.55 0.50 -12.52
N ALA A 529 5.52 1.13 -11.34
CA ALA A 529 5.15 2.51 -11.04
C ALA A 529 6.04 3.57 -11.75
N ASN A 530 6.16 3.47 -13.07
CA ASN A 530 6.95 4.31 -13.97
C ASN A 530 6.14 4.82 -15.17
N GLU A 531 4.81 4.76 -15.11
CA GLU A 531 3.92 5.36 -16.12
C GLU A 531 3.77 6.87 -15.82
N PRO A 532 4.21 7.77 -16.73
CA PRO A 532 4.12 9.20 -16.51
C PRO A 532 2.66 9.66 -16.45
N TYR A 533 2.27 10.38 -15.40
CA TYR A 533 0.89 10.85 -15.23
C TYR A 533 0.51 11.93 -16.25
N GLU A 534 1.49 12.72 -16.67
CA GLU A 534 1.36 13.88 -17.55
C GLU A 534 0.83 13.49 -18.93
N LEU A 535 1.08 12.25 -19.39
CA LEU A 535 0.52 11.71 -20.62
C LEU A 535 -1.02 11.60 -20.58
N TRP A 536 -1.58 11.47 -19.37
CA TRP A 536 -2.99 11.24 -19.14
C TRP A 536 -3.73 12.49 -18.65
N GLN A 537 -2.99 13.46 -18.13
CA GLN A 537 -3.54 14.64 -17.48
C GLN A 537 -4.41 15.43 -18.46
N GLY A 538 -5.63 15.77 -18.02
CA GLY A 538 -6.58 16.56 -18.81
C GLY A 538 -7.32 15.79 -19.90
N LEU A 539 -7.02 14.51 -20.15
CA LEU A 539 -7.78 13.70 -21.10
C LEU A 539 -9.17 13.38 -20.55
N ASP A 540 -10.20 13.49 -21.40
CA ASP A 540 -11.52 12.94 -21.10
C ASP A 540 -11.47 11.42 -21.24
N ARG A 541 -11.76 10.70 -20.16
CA ARG A 541 -11.79 9.24 -20.09
C ARG A 541 -12.80 8.57 -21.01
N ARG A 542 -13.73 9.34 -21.59
CA ARG A 542 -14.72 8.86 -22.56
C ARG A 542 -14.26 9.07 -23.99
N SER A 543 -13.21 9.85 -24.21
CA SER A 543 -12.77 10.26 -25.54
C SER A 543 -12.09 9.10 -26.30
N PRO A 544 -12.12 9.13 -27.64
CA PRO A 544 -11.37 8.19 -28.46
C PRO A 544 -9.85 8.25 -28.21
N GLU A 545 -9.30 9.42 -27.95
CA GLU A 545 -7.87 9.64 -27.70
C GLU A 545 -7.41 8.93 -26.42
N TYR A 546 -8.18 9.06 -25.33
CA TYR A 546 -7.91 8.33 -24.09
C TYR A 546 -7.96 6.80 -24.31
N LYS A 547 -8.93 6.31 -25.07
CA LYS A 547 -9.06 4.88 -25.38
C LYS A 547 -7.87 4.37 -26.20
N ALA A 548 -7.48 5.10 -27.25
CA ALA A 548 -6.36 4.75 -28.11
C ALA A 548 -5.03 4.73 -27.32
N LEU A 549 -4.78 5.75 -26.49
CA LEU A 549 -3.61 5.77 -25.61
C LEU A 549 -3.64 4.59 -24.64
N LYS A 550 -4.80 4.29 -24.05
CA LYS A 550 -4.96 3.17 -23.14
C LYS A 550 -4.70 1.81 -23.75
N GLU A 551 -5.13 1.61 -24.98
CA GLU A 551 -4.85 0.39 -25.74
C GLU A 551 -3.36 0.29 -26.11
N ASP A 552 -2.75 1.40 -26.54
CA ASP A 552 -1.33 1.46 -26.89
C ASP A 552 -0.44 1.14 -25.69
N ARG A 553 -0.66 1.82 -24.56
CA ARG A 553 0.11 1.63 -23.32
C ARG A 553 -0.11 0.25 -22.69
N ALA A 554 -1.23 -0.42 -22.98
CA ALA A 554 -1.50 -1.79 -22.51
C ALA A 554 -0.77 -2.88 -23.32
N LYS A 555 -0.16 -2.56 -24.48
CA LYS A 555 0.54 -3.55 -25.32
C LYS A 555 1.62 -4.30 -24.56
N ALA A 556 2.43 -3.60 -23.78
CA ALA A 556 3.50 -4.21 -22.98
C ALA A 556 2.95 -5.23 -21.96
N LEU A 557 1.81 -4.93 -21.32
CA LEU A 557 1.14 -5.86 -20.39
C LEU A 557 0.67 -7.12 -21.11
N TRP A 558 0.07 -6.97 -22.27
CA TRP A 558 -0.33 -8.12 -23.09
C TRP A 558 0.86 -8.97 -23.53
N GLU A 559 1.94 -8.34 -24.00
CA GLU A 559 3.16 -9.06 -24.39
C GLU A 559 3.74 -9.86 -23.21
N ALA A 560 3.75 -9.29 -22.00
CA ALA A 560 4.16 -10.01 -20.80
C ALA A 560 3.24 -11.17 -20.46
N VAL A 561 1.91 -10.97 -20.54
CA VAL A 561 0.93 -12.05 -20.32
C VAL A 561 1.10 -13.16 -21.36
N GLU A 562 1.28 -12.84 -22.64
CA GLU A 562 1.44 -13.82 -23.72
C GLU A 562 2.75 -14.62 -23.63
N ARG A 563 3.78 -14.08 -22.94
CA ARG A 563 4.98 -14.85 -22.57
C ARG A 563 4.71 -15.90 -21.49
N VAL A 564 3.71 -15.69 -20.63
CA VAL A 564 3.31 -16.63 -19.56
C VAL A 564 2.24 -17.60 -20.06
N VAL A 565 1.21 -17.08 -20.72
CA VAL A 565 0.08 -17.82 -21.27
C VAL A 565 -0.02 -17.51 -22.77
N PRO A 566 0.59 -18.35 -23.63
CA PRO A 566 0.44 -18.20 -25.07
C PRO A 566 -1.03 -18.16 -25.47
N ASP A 567 -1.38 -17.32 -26.45
CA ASP A 567 -2.76 -17.12 -26.93
C ASP A 567 -3.75 -16.54 -25.91
N ALA A 568 -3.30 -15.96 -24.79
CA ALA A 568 -4.18 -15.35 -23.78
C ALA A 568 -5.23 -14.37 -24.37
N ARG A 569 -4.88 -13.61 -25.41
CA ARG A 569 -5.83 -12.72 -26.12
C ARG A 569 -7.02 -13.46 -26.73
N LYS A 570 -6.80 -14.66 -27.28
CA LYS A 570 -7.86 -15.48 -27.89
C LYS A 570 -8.75 -16.15 -26.83
N MET A 571 -8.18 -16.41 -25.66
CA MET A 571 -8.87 -17.02 -24.51
C MET A 571 -9.65 -16.01 -23.66
N ALA A 572 -9.39 -14.72 -23.83
CA ALA A 572 -9.97 -13.67 -23.01
C ALA A 572 -11.50 -13.58 -23.17
N LYS A 573 -12.20 -13.65 -22.04
CA LYS A 573 -13.65 -13.43 -21.90
C LYS A 573 -13.97 -12.07 -21.32
N THR A 574 -13.10 -11.60 -20.42
CA THR A 574 -13.18 -10.29 -19.79
C THR A 574 -11.84 -9.61 -19.89
N VAL A 575 -11.84 -8.34 -20.30
CA VAL A 575 -10.64 -7.51 -20.40
C VAL A 575 -10.93 -6.17 -19.76
N LEU A 576 -10.21 -5.82 -18.71
CA LEU A 576 -10.25 -4.50 -18.10
C LEU A 576 -8.83 -3.94 -18.05
N VAL A 577 -8.66 -2.75 -18.61
CA VAL A 577 -7.39 -2.02 -18.50
C VAL A 577 -7.56 -0.93 -17.45
N GLY A 578 -6.65 -0.85 -16.49
CA GLY A 578 -6.41 0.26 -15.59
C GLY A 578 -5.34 1.19 -16.15
N SER A 579 -5.59 2.49 -16.03
CA SER A 579 -4.64 3.56 -16.37
C SER A 579 -4.47 4.50 -15.17
N PRO A 580 -3.54 5.46 -15.21
CA PRO A 580 -3.37 6.42 -14.12
C PRO A 580 -4.64 7.14 -13.68
N LEU A 581 -5.45 7.66 -14.62
CA LEU A 581 -6.77 8.24 -14.31
C LEU A 581 -7.76 7.21 -13.73
N THR A 582 -7.62 5.93 -14.10
CA THR A 582 -8.44 4.85 -13.52
C THR A 582 -8.13 4.68 -12.03
N HIS A 583 -6.85 4.59 -11.69
CA HIS A 583 -6.38 4.51 -10.30
C HIS A 583 -6.78 5.75 -9.50
N GLU A 584 -6.62 6.94 -10.07
CA GLU A 584 -7.04 8.19 -9.43
C GLU A 584 -8.54 8.19 -9.09
N ARG A 585 -9.40 7.72 -10.00
CA ARG A 585 -10.85 7.69 -9.73
C ARG A 585 -11.26 6.65 -8.72
N PHE A 586 -10.84 5.39 -8.91
CA PHE A 586 -11.36 4.28 -8.11
C PHE A 586 -10.73 4.22 -6.73
N ASN A 587 -9.42 4.48 -6.63
CA ASN A 587 -8.71 4.50 -5.35
C ASN A 587 -8.73 5.89 -4.71
N ARG A 588 -9.27 6.90 -5.39
CA ARG A 588 -9.23 8.32 -4.97
C ARG A 588 -7.83 8.80 -4.64
N ARG A 589 -6.86 8.27 -5.37
CA ARG A 589 -5.44 8.48 -5.12
C ARG A 589 -4.89 9.54 -6.06
N SER A 590 -4.39 10.63 -5.52
CA SER A 590 -3.81 11.74 -6.27
C SER A 590 -2.80 11.22 -7.29
N TYR A 591 -2.94 11.65 -8.56
CA TYR A 591 -2.09 11.24 -9.68
C TYR A 591 -2.09 9.73 -10.01
N GLY A 592 -2.96 8.94 -9.39
CA GLY A 592 -2.93 7.48 -9.50
C GLY A 592 -1.57 6.86 -9.09
N THR A 593 -0.80 7.56 -8.24
CA THR A 593 0.55 7.16 -7.85
C THR A 593 0.60 5.84 -7.07
N TYR A 594 1.73 5.14 -7.08
CA TYR A 594 1.97 4.01 -6.18
C TYR A 594 2.23 4.44 -4.72
N GLY A 595 2.57 5.71 -4.49
CA GLY A 595 2.80 6.29 -3.16
C GLY A 595 3.97 7.27 -3.13
N PRO A 596 4.36 7.76 -1.94
CA PRO A 596 5.48 8.67 -1.80
C PRO A 596 6.82 8.05 -2.23
N ALA A 597 7.75 8.89 -2.67
CA ALA A 597 9.08 8.49 -3.15
C ALA A 597 10.21 9.31 -2.50
N PHE A 598 10.61 8.93 -1.29
CA PHE A 598 11.70 9.60 -0.57
C PHE A 598 13.08 9.03 -1.00
N GLU A 599 13.48 9.33 -2.23
CA GLU A 599 14.70 8.77 -2.86
C GLU A 599 16.01 9.28 -2.28
N ASP A 600 16.01 10.43 -1.63
CA ASP A 600 17.23 11.06 -1.10
C ASP A 600 17.82 10.32 0.12
N GLY A 601 17.07 9.37 0.69
CA GLY A 601 17.45 8.62 1.90
C GLY A 601 17.62 9.48 3.16
N ALA A 602 17.37 10.79 3.07
CA ALA A 602 17.49 11.75 4.15
C ALA A 602 16.10 12.22 4.64
N SER A 603 15.12 12.20 3.73
CA SER A 603 13.73 12.50 4.00
C SER A 603 13.03 11.29 4.63
N ALA A 604 12.34 11.53 5.73
CA ALA A 604 11.57 10.51 6.42
C ALA A 604 10.09 10.61 6.08
N PHE A 605 9.38 9.48 6.16
CA PHE A 605 7.93 9.50 6.11
C PHE A 605 7.36 10.39 7.24
N PRO A 606 6.34 11.22 6.94
CA PRO A 606 5.63 11.99 7.95
C PRO A 606 5.11 11.12 9.08
N THR A 607 5.11 11.65 10.31
CA THR A 607 4.51 10.97 11.46
C THR A 607 2.99 11.14 11.45
N PRO A 608 2.23 10.32 12.20
CA PRO A 608 0.77 10.45 12.27
C PRO A 608 0.25 11.82 12.74
N VAL A 609 1.08 12.61 13.42
CA VAL A 609 0.77 13.94 13.97
C VAL A 609 1.52 15.07 13.24
N ASP A 610 2.04 14.80 12.04
CA ASP A 610 2.82 15.79 11.28
C ASP A 610 2.01 17.03 10.87
N ILE A 611 0.70 16.88 10.68
CA ILE A 611 -0.22 18.00 10.49
C ILE A 611 -0.55 18.57 11.89
N PRO A 612 -0.13 19.82 12.21
CA PRO A 612 -0.18 20.36 13.57
C PRO A 612 -1.58 20.87 13.92
N LEU A 613 -2.56 19.98 13.94
CA LEU A 613 -3.95 20.25 14.28
C LEU A 613 -4.37 19.30 15.40
N GLU A 614 -4.83 19.84 16.54
CA GLU A 614 -5.24 19.02 17.68
C GLU A 614 -6.36 18.06 17.25
N ASN A 615 -6.32 16.82 17.76
CA ASN A 615 -7.26 15.75 17.44
C ASN A 615 -7.29 15.31 15.97
N PHE A 616 -6.39 15.80 15.12
CA PHE A 616 -6.24 15.34 13.75
C PHE A 616 -5.08 14.37 13.61
N TYR A 617 -5.30 13.24 12.97
CA TYR A 617 -4.27 12.23 12.73
C TYR A 617 -4.30 11.79 11.27
N SER A 618 -3.13 11.43 10.73
CA SER A 618 -3.00 10.78 9.43
C SER A 618 -2.51 9.36 9.60
N CYS A 619 -3.02 8.43 8.78
CA CYS A 619 -2.50 7.06 8.66
C CYS A 619 -2.58 6.60 7.21
N GLY A 620 -2.01 5.43 6.93
CA GLY A 620 -1.91 4.87 5.59
C GLY A 620 -0.47 4.83 5.09
N ASP A 621 -0.33 4.68 3.78
CA ASP A 621 0.97 4.49 3.10
C ASP A 621 1.78 5.78 2.91
N CYS A 622 1.14 6.94 3.10
CA CYS A 622 1.79 8.25 3.09
C CYS A 622 2.36 8.67 4.45
N VAL A 623 2.22 7.80 5.46
CA VAL A 623 2.59 8.07 6.85
C VAL A 623 3.50 6.93 7.32
N PHE A 624 4.46 7.25 8.17
CA PHE A 624 5.39 6.28 8.76
C PHE A 624 4.62 5.05 9.30
N PRO A 625 5.05 3.81 8.98
CA PRO A 625 6.33 3.45 8.36
C PRO A 625 6.44 3.56 6.83
N GLY A 626 5.33 3.80 6.11
CA GLY A 626 5.32 3.97 4.66
C GLY A 626 4.49 2.92 3.91
N VAL A 627 4.91 2.61 2.67
CA VAL A 627 4.16 1.81 1.70
C VAL A 627 4.21 0.31 2.04
N GLY A 628 3.13 -0.41 1.69
CA GLY A 628 3.01 -1.87 1.84
C GLY A 628 2.01 -2.28 2.92
N VAL A 629 1.32 -3.40 2.71
CA VAL A 629 0.23 -3.88 3.59
C VAL A 629 0.67 -4.00 5.06
N PRO A 630 1.84 -4.60 5.40
CA PRO A 630 2.35 -4.61 6.76
C PRO A 630 2.58 -3.22 7.36
N ALA A 631 3.25 -2.33 6.63
CA ALA A 631 3.58 -0.97 7.10
C ALA A 631 2.32 -0.13 7.32
N VAL A 632 1.35 -0.22 6.41
CA VAL A 632 0.06 0.46 6.51
C VAL A 632 -0.73 0.01 7.73
N ALA A 633 -0.70 -1.28 8.09
CA ALA A 633 -1.31 -1.77 9.32
C ALA A 633 -0.63 -1.17 10.57
N VAL A 634 0.70 -1.07 10.58
CA VAL A 634 1.44 -0.39 11.66
C VAL A 634 1.04 1.08 11.77
N SER A 635 0.94 1.78 10.64
CA SER A 635 0.53 3.18 10.57
C SER A 635 -0.86 3.41 11.20
N GLY A 636 -1.84 2.56 10.86
CA GLY A 636 -3.17 2.59 11.49
C GLY A 636 -3.17 2.25 12.99
N ALA A 637 -2.40 1.24 13.39
CA ALA A 637 -2.29 0.83 14.80
C ALA A 637 -1.62 1.92 15.65
N ASN A 638 -0.60 2.59 15.11
CA ASN A 638 0.08 3.71 15.76
C ASN A 638 -0.92 4.82 16.12
N VAL A 639 -1.77 5.24 15.17
CA VAL A 639 -2.84 6.22 15.45
C VAL A 639 -3.80 5.70 16.51
N ALA A 640 -4.29 4.46 16.38
CA ALA A 640 -5.24 3.91 17.34
C ALA A 640 -4.70 3.92 18.78
N ASN A 641 -3.43 3.55 18.94
CA ASN A 641 -2.74 3.56 20.23
C ASN A 641 -2.57 4.98 20.78
N SER A 642 -2.36 5.97 19.91
CA SER A 642 -2.23 7.38 20.27
C SER A 642 -3.54 8.05 20.69
N CYS A 643 -4.69 7.56 20.23
CA CYS A 643 -5.99 8.08 20.66
C CYS A 643 -6.46 7.53 22.03
N VAL A 644 -5.72 6.60 22.64
CA VAL A 644 -6.05 6.02 23.96
C VAL A 644 -4.92 6.23 24.98
N GLY A 645 -5.28 6.22 26.26
CA GLY A 645 -4.31 6.37 27.35
C GLY A 645 -3.28 5.22 27.40
N PRO A 646 -2.05 5.48 27.88
CA PRO A 646 -0.93 4.53 27.81
C PRO A 646 -1.19 3.21 28.53
N LEU A 647 -1.96 3.22 29.63
CA LEU A 647 -2.30 2.00 30.36
C LEU A 647 -3.20 1.05 29.55
N ARG A 648 -4.14 1.59 28.74
CA ARG A 648 -4.99 0.75 27.88
C ARG A 648 -4.15 0.11 26.78
N HIS A 649 -3.28 0.90 26.14
CA HIS A 649 -2.34 0.41 25.13
C HIS A 649 -1.38 -0.66 25.68
N LEU A 650 -0.78 -0.43 26.86
CA LEU A 650 0.10 -1.43 27.48
C LEU A 650 -0.60 -2.75 27.82
N ARG A 651 -1.91 -2.74 28.12
CA ARG A 651 -2.68 -3.98 28.29
C ARG A 651 -2.79 -4.77 26.99
N LEU A 652 -2.99 -4.09 25.85
CA LEU A 652 -2.98 -4.73 24.54
C LEU A 652 -1.63 -5.38 24.25
N VAL A 653 -0.55 -4.62 24.42
CA VAL A 653 0.83 -5.11 24.22
C VAL A 653 1.13 -6.32 25.11
N ASN A 654 0.68 -6.30 26.38
CA ASN A 654 0.84 -7.44 27.29
C ASN A 654 0.08 -8.70 26.83
N ARG A 655 -1.08 -8.54 26.19
CA ARG A 655 -1.84 -9.66 25.62
C ARG A 655 -1.07 -10.28 24.46
N LEU A 656 -0.67 -9.45 23.49
CA LEU A 656 0.15 -9.87 22.35
C LEU A 656 1.40 -10.65 22.74
N GLN A 657 2.15 -10.15 23.74
CA GLN A 657 3.35 -10.84 24.24
C GLN A 657 3.06 -12.20 24.90
N LYS A 658 1.89 -12.36 25.52
CA LYS A 658 1.48 -13.66 26.09
C LYS A 658 1.10 -14.63 24.99
N ASP A 659 0.32 -14.19 24.02
CA ASP A 659 -0.16 -15.02 22.92
C ASP A 659 1.02 -15.52 22.07
N LEU A 660 1.98 -14.63 21.76
CA LEU A 660 3.19 -15.01 21.03
C LEU A 660 4.01 -16.08 21.77
N LYS A 661 4.19 -15.93 23.09
CA LYS A 661 4.88 -16.93 23.93
C LYS A 661 4.14 -18.26 24.00
N MET A 662 2.82 -18.28 23.89
CA MET A 662 2.05 -19.52 23.83
C MET A 662 2.25 -20.22 22.49
N LEU A 663 2.13 -19.48 21.37
CA LEU A 663 2.36 -19.99 20.03
C LEU A 663 3.78 -20.54 19.82
N GLU A 664 4.80 -19.86 20.37
CA GLU A 664 6.19 -20.33 20.36
C GLU A 664 6.35 -21.67 21.10
N ARG A 665 5.63 -21.88 22.21
CA ARG A 665 5.67 -23.14 22.97
C ARG A 665 4.96 -24.26 22.23
N GLU A 666 3.82 -23.97 21.62
CA GLU A 666 3.04 -24.93 20.83
C GLU A 666 3.78 -25.36 19.55
N SER A 667 4.59 -24.47 18.97
CA SER A 667 5.40 -24.78 17.79
C SER A 667 6.69 -25.56 18.11
N ALA A 668 7.12 -25.54 19.38
CA ALA A 668 8.36 -26.18 19.85
C ALA A 668 8.13 -27.57 20.49
N GLY A 669 6.87 -27.94 20.74
CA GLY A 669 6.45 -29.26 21.21
C GLY A 669 5.85 -30.07 20.08
#